data_AF-A0A8T3VP19-F1
#
_entry.id   AF-A0A8T3VP19-F1
#
_cell.length_a   1.000
_cell.length_b   1.000
_cell.length_c   1.000
_cell.angle_alpha   90.00
_cell.angle_beta   90.00
_cell.angle_gamma   90.00
#
_symmetry.space_group_name_H-M   'P 1'
#
loop_
_entity.id
_entity.type
_entity.pdbx_description
1 polymer ?
#
loop_
_entity_poly.entity_id
_entity_poly.type
_entity_poly.pdbx_seq_one_letter_code
_entity_poly.pdbx_strand_id
1 'polypeptide(L)'
;MSYDEIYEEYQKVSKEHVNRPLFDRSIGDASKTIEDIKNNKLAIYTAFTGDYDTLKEPDVIDENCDYICFTDNPNLESDLWEIIPMEESILDNNRKAKQYKLLPHKYLKDYKYSFWLDGTFKIKGSIREYIYNNIRPDSKMLVPVHTERDCVYEEYDASKIIPRYPRAVMEEQVEFYRSQGFPKNYGLGVMGALFRQHNHPDVVKVMDDWWDENIKYTNQDQLSFAYVCWKNDFHPSVSRIYYWENEYWAKEGQNYHHKVVLTTPITSDNLRAKIGVDVENMELGDTIELSREELYLLVNDVKGMAGYRIDTAGRIGFLQNEYNEFINSNSLKLTKPLRVTGDLARKFKHNHYFESAKNSKTSMTAELGMYDMIKNLGLIDEAKYGQIHPCHDPIIDFIENASQNDSLDVKINYVDPIFDLYYYISENDIGDKDPIIHYIEDGFRLKMPFNRKYPNFLTNLDDNVHVQLDKFANDRIKKELKNNRYITNSKVLIDYIVTQKEFNTGTIKVGVFLEDNYDNMNACPYIRVHTPFSKLAKSGDYHFFVYGQEIMPLLDIDNMINAHIFDVIVIQRVNPYSNVLLKKAKKHNIKIVYETDDDFLDINPANPSYNYILGNFDNIKKLVNNVDQITVSTDELKNRFDELDVGNVELIKNYYVNGSLPLKPFNYRGNEFIKIGYFGTLTHDADIELIHNVILRLKDIFSKKGITILFEIVGASLDEKSDWFHVKKIPYYPMSMKIFYDWLGKNADWDIGIIPLVNNNFNKCKSELKYIEFSALGVPVVASDVNVYNEAIEDGVTGFLANNEDEWVHKLSLLIDDPTLRNGIVNNAQEDILKSYSLRSRVSQWDGIFKKLKD
;
A
#
# COMPACT_ATOMS: atom_id res chain seq x y z
N MET A 1 7.39 17.05 -21.97
CA MET A 1 8.34 17.00 -23.10
C MET A 1 7.62 16.33 -24.26
N SER A 2 7.75 16.85 -25.47
CA SER A 2 7.28 16.16 -26.69
C SER A 2 8.07 14.86 -26.92
N TYR A 3 7.56 13.96 -27.77
CA TYR A 3 8.32 12.77 -28.17
C TYR A 3 9.68 13.14 -28.75
N ASP A 4 9.73 14.19 -29.58
CA ASP A 4 10.98 14.68 -30.17
C ASP A 4 11.97 15.17 -29.11
N GLU A 5 11.51 15.90 -28.09
CA GLU A 5 12.37 16.34 -26.98
C GLU A 5 12.89 15.16 -26.14
N ILE A 6 12.06 14.14 -25.89
CA ILE A 6 12.46 12.92 -25.17
C ILE A 6 13.47 12.12 -25.99
N TYR A 7 13.23 12.01 -27.30
CA TYR A 7 14.10 11.31 -28.22
C TYR A 7 15.43 12.04 -28.40
N GLU A 8 15.44 13.37 -28.47
CA GLU A 8 16.66 14.19 -28.53
C GLU A 8 17.50 14.06 -27.25
N GLU A 9 16.87 14.15 -26.07
CA GLU A 9 17.59 13.95 -24.80
C GLU A 9 18.10 12.52 -24.69
N TYR A 10 17.31 11.51 -25.10
CA TYR A 10 17.78 10.13 -25.21
C TYR A 10 19.01 10.01 -26.12
N GLN A 11 18.99 10.63 -27.30
CA GLN A 11 20.11 10.56 -28.24
C GLN A 11 21.39 11.17 -27.68
N LYS A 12 21.27 12.17 -26.81
CA LYS A 12 22.38 12.78 -26.10
C LYS A 12 22.89 11.89 -24.97
N VAL A 13 21.99 11.45 -24.09
CA VAL A 13 22.29 10.65 -22.90
C VAL A 13 22.83 9.26 -23.27
N SER A 14 22.21 8.59 -24.25
CA SER A 14 22.63 7.26 -24.71
C SER A 14 24.05 7.21 -25.28
N LYS A 15 24.56 8.30 -25.86
CA LYS A 15 25.96 8.37 -26.34
C LYS A 15 26.96 8.22 -25.21
N GLU A 16 26.66 8.77 -24.04
CA GLU A 16 27.51 8.66 -22.86
C GLU A 16 27.32 7.28 -22.22
N HIS A 17 26.07 6.83 -22.11
CA HIS A 17 25.72 5.60 -21.39
C HIS A 17 26.34 4.33 -22.02
N VAL A 18 26.46 4.25 -23.34
CA VAL A 18 27.08 3.07 -23.97
C VAL A 18 28.58 2.93 -23.71
N ASN A 19 29.23 3.98 -23.24
CA ASN A 19 30.65 3.96 -22.89
C ASN A 19 30.89 3.59 -21.43
N ARG A 20 29.82 3.29 -20.68
CA ARG A 20 29.93 2.93 -19.27
C ARG A 20 30.57 1.56 -19.08
N PRO A 21 31.28 1.33 -17.95
CA PRO A 21 32.06 0.11 -17.73
C PRO A 21 31.28 -1.20 -17.83
N LEU A 22 29.95 -1.19 -17.66
CA LEU A 22 29.09 -2.37 -17.84
C LEU A 22 29.25 -2.98 -19.22
N PHE A 23 29.34 -2.15 -20.26
CA PHE A 23 29.25 -2.63 -21.63
C PHE A 23 30.61 -2.99 -22.20
N ASP A 24 30.62 -3.94 -23.12
CA ASP A 24 31.80 -4.25 -23.90
C ASP A 24 32.21 -3.01 -24.72
N ARG A 25 33.49 -2.66 -24.63
CA ARG A 25 34.12 -1.52 -25.30
C ARG A 25 35.07 -1.96 -26.41
N SER A 26 35.14 -3.26 -26.69
CA SER A 26 35.94 -3.83 -27.76
C SER A 26 35.54 -3.22 -29.11
N ILE A 27 36.55 -2.88 -29.91
CA ILE A 27 36.37 -2.40 -31.28
C ILE A 27 36.99 -3.46 -32.18
N GLY A 28 36.18 -4.07 -33.05
CA GLY A 28 36.63 -5.14 -33.93
C GLY A 28 35.53 -5.64 -34.85
N ASP A 29 35.88 -6.57 -35.73
CA ASP A 29 34.98 -7.16 -36.72
C ASP A 29 34.15 -8.30 -36.12
N ALA A 30 32.82 -8.10 -36.05
CA ALA A 30 31.88 -9.08 -35.51
C ALA A 30 31.44 -10.14 -36.55
N SER A 31 32.01 -10.14 -37.76
CA SER A 31 31.59 -11.01 -38.88
C SER A 31 31.53 -12.49 -38.51
N LYS A 32 32.48 -13.00 -37.73
CA LYS A 32 32.46 -14.40 -37.28
C LYS A 32 31.29 -14.71 -36.34
N THR A 33 31.01 -13.82 -35.39
CA THR A 33 29.86 -13.93 -34.47
C THR A 33 28.55 -13.84 -35.23
N ILE A 34 28.45 -12.90 -36.17
CA ILE A 34 27.28 -12.73 -37.04
C ILE A 34 27.05 -13.97 -37.89
N GLU A 35 28.11 -14.54 -38.49
CA GLU A 35 28.02 -15.75 -39.30
C GLU A 35 27.57 -16.97 -38.47
N ASP A 36 28.04 -17.08 -37.23
CA ASP A 36 27.58 -18.13 -36.31
C ASP A 36 26.09 -17.97 -35.97
N ILE A 37 25.61 -16.74 -35.71
CA ILE A 37 24.19 -16.45 -35.49
C ILE A 37 23.37 -16.69 -36.76
N LYS A 38 23.93 -16.47 -37.95
CA LYS A 38 23.27 -16.74 -39.24
C LYS A 38 23.02 -18.24 -39.45
N ASN A 39 23.95 -19.07 -39.02
CA ASN A 39 23.92 -20.52 -39.19
C ASN A 39 23.13 -21.28 -38.11
N ASN A 40 22.51 -20.58 -37.16
CA ASN A 40 21.73 -21.19 -36.09
C ASN A 40 20.34 -20.55 -36.01
N LYS A 41 19.33 -21.34 -35.63
CA LYS A 41 18.00 -20.84 -35.32
C LYS A 41 18.01 -19.97 -34.06
N LEU A 42 17.12 -18.97 -34.02
CA LEU A 42 16.93 -18.05 -32.90
C LEU A 42 15.55 -18.25 -32.27
N ALA A 43 15.49 -18.54 -30.97
CA ALA A 43 14.22 -18.51 -30.24
C ALA A 43 13.85 -17.07 -29.85
N ILE A 44 12.83 -16.49 -30.47
CA ILE A 44 12.25 -15.22 -30.04
C ILE A 44 11.12 -15.53 -29.07
N TYR A 45 11.20 -15.02 -27.84
CA TYR A 45 10.27 -15.45 -26.80
C TYR A 45 9.84 -14.36 -25.84
N THR A 46 8.66 -14.58 -25.27
CA THR A 46 8.03 -13.71 -24.28
C THR A 46 7.32 -14.54 -23.21
N ALA A 47 6.94 -13.90 -22.10
CA ALA A 47 6.15 -14.53 -21.05
C ALA A 47 5.26 -13.52 -20.33
N PHE A 48 4.00 -13.88 -20.07
CA PHE A 48 3.08 -13.12 -19.23
C PHE A 48 2.06 -14.04 -18.55
N THR A 49 1.48 -13.56 -17.45
CA THR A 49 0.55 -14.33 -16.61
C THR A 49 -0.89 -13.82 -16.77
N GLY A 50 -1.89 -14.64 -16.50
CA GLY A 50 -3.30 -14.27 -16.56
C GLY A 50 -3.76 -13.75 -17.93
N ASP A 51 -4.81 -12.93 -17.89
CA ASP A 51 -5.51 -12.37 -19.06
C ASP A 51 -5.31 -10.86 -19.20
N TYR A 52 -4.35 -10.26 -18.48
CA TYR A 52 -4.14 -8.81 -18.46
C TYR A 52 -3.44 -8.27 -19.72
N ASP A 53 -2.80 -9.14 -20.51
CA ASP A 53 -2.12 -8.77 -21.74
C ASP A 53 -2.52 -9.71 -22.88
N THR A 54 -2.53 -9.18 -24.09
CA THR A 54 -2.82 -9.95 -25.31
C THR A 54 -1.53 -10.20 -26.07
N LEU A 55 -1.31 -11.42 -26.55
CA LEU A 55 -0.15 -11.74 -27.39
C LEU A 55 -0.21 -10.93 -28.70
N LYS A 56 0.89 -10.27 -29.07
CA LYS A 56 0.97 -9.47 -30.31
C LYS A 56 1.60 -10.30 -31.41
N GLU A 57 0.88 -10.46 -32.51
CA GLU A 57 1.41 -11.13 -33.70
C GLU A 57 2.49 -10.27 -34.38
N PRO A 58 3.66 -10.82 -34.77
CA PRO A 58 4.71 -10.09 -35.47
C PRO A 58 4.27 -9.60 -36.85
N ASP A 59 4.64 -8.37 -37.22
CA ASP A 59 4.46 -7.86 -38.58
C ASP A 59 5.47 -8.47 -39.56
N VAL A 60 6.62 -8.94 -39.05
CA VAL A 60 7.70 -9.57 -39.82
C VAL A 60 8.06 -10.91 -39.20
N ILE A 61 7.91 -11.97 -40.00
CA ILE A 61 8.20 -13.36 -39.64
C ILE A 61 9.51 -13.77 -40.31
N ASP A 62 10.45 -14.34 -39.54
CA ASP A 62 11.71 -14.88 -40.04
C ASP A 62 11.70 -16.41 -39.91
N GLU A 63 11.91 -17.12 -41.02
CA GLU A 63 11.89 -18.59 -41.08
C GLU A 63 13.00 -19.27 -40.24
N ASN A 64 14.04 -18.52 -39.87
CA ASN A 64 15.12 -18.99 -38.99
C ASN A 64 14.88 -18.62 -37.53
N CYS A 65 13.69 -18.08 -37.21
CA CYS A 65 13.26 -17.80 -35.87
C CYS A 65 12.07 -18.68 -35.50
N ASP A 66 12.08 -19.18 -34.26
CA ASP A 66 10.92 -19.83 -33.67
C ASP A 66 10.36 -18.88 -32.60
N TYR A 67 9.04 -18.70 -32.57
CA TYR A 67 8.33 -17.71 -31.74
C TYR A 67 7.63 -18.43 -30.59
N ILE A 68 8.04 -18.15 -29.34
CA ILE A 68 7.61 -18.92 -28.17
C ILE A 68 6.97 -18.01 -27.12
N CYS A 69 5.77 -18.34 -26.67
CA CYS A 69 5.09 -17.62 -25.59
C CYS A 69 4.87 -18.56 -24.40
N PHE A 70 5.44 -18.21 -23.26
CA PHE A 70 5.11 -18.87 -21.99
C PHE A 70 3.93 -18.15 -21.33
N THR A 71 2.87 -18.88 -20.97
CA THR A 71 1.72 -18.30 -20.25
C THR A 71 1.01 -19.31 -19.35
N ASP A 72 0.34 -18.84 -18.30
CA ASP A 72 -0.61 -19.65 -17.50
C ASP A 72 -2.08 -19.40 -17.89
N ASN A 73 -2.33 -18.63 -18.96
CA ASN A 73 -3.66 -18.50 -19.55
C ASN A 73 -3.99 -19.71 -20.43
N PRO A 74 -4.91 -20.60 -20.01
CA PRO A 74 -5.24 -21.80 -20.77
C PRO A 74 -6.01 -21.52 -22.07
N ASN A 75 -6.50 -20.29 -22.27
CA ASN A 75 -7.32 -19.89 -23.40
C ASN A 75 -6.52 -19.13 -24.47
N LEU A 76 -5.22 -18.93 -24.29
CA LEU A 76 -4.41 -18.22 -25.26
C LEU A 76 -4.06 -19.14 -26.44
N GLU A 77 -4.43 -18.72 -27.64
CA GLU A 77 -4.13 -19.42 -28.89
C GLU A 77 -3.42 -18.45 -29.86
N SER A 78 -2.53 -18.99 -30.69
CA SER A 78 -1.86 -18.25 -31.77
C SER A 78 -1.54 -19.20 -32.92
N ASP A 79 -1.63 -18.69 -34.14
CA ASP A 79 -1.28 -19.44 -35.36
C ASP A 79 0.25 -19.49 -35.59
N LEU A 80 0.99 -18.55 -34.99
CA LEU A 80 2.45 -18.43 -35.16
C LEU A 80 3.22 -18.78 -33.89
N TRP A 81 2.81 -18.20 -32.75
CA TRP A 81 3.53 -18.41 -31.50
C TRP A 81 3.24 -19.81 -30.95
N GLU A 82 4.29 -20.53 -30.64
CA GLU A 82 4.20 -21.75 -29.84
C GLU A 82 3.82 -21.37 -28.40
N ILE A 83 2.60 -21.68 -28.00
CA ILE A 83 2.09 -21.42 -26.65
C ILE A 83 2.52 -22.57 -25.73
N ILE A 84 3.42 -22.27 -24.79
CA ILE A 84 3.91 -23.23 -23.81
C ILE A 84 3.31 -22.88 -22.44
N PRO A 85 2.53 -23.79 -21.81
CA PRO A 85 2.01 -23.57 -20.48
C PRO A 85 3.12 -23.36 -19.44
N MET A 86 2.96 -22.36 -18.59
CA MET A 86 3.87 -22.12 -17.48
C MET A 86 3.75 -23.23 -16.42
N GLU A 87 4.86 -23.49 -15.74
CA GLU A 87 4.93 -24.36 -14.58
C GLU A 87 4.13 -23.74 -13.43
N GLU A 88 3.47 -24.59 -12.63
CA GLU A 88 2.89 -24.14 -11.38
C GLU A 88 3.98 -23.55 -10.49
N SER A 89 3.70 -22.38 -9.92
CA SER A 89 4.70 -21.62 -9.20
C SER A 89 4.08 -20.83 -8.07
N ILE A 90 4.82 -20.81 -6.96
CA ILE A 90 4.60 -20.00 -5.75
C ILE A 90 4.97 -18.52 -5.95
N LEU A 91 5.59 -18.19 -7.07
CA LEU A 91 6.09 -16.86 -7.37
C LEU A 91 4.94 -15.90 -7.63
N ASP A 92 5.14 -14.61 -7.32
CA ASP A 92 4.27 -13.58 -7.84
C ASP A 92 4.30 -13.55 -9.38
N ASN A 93 3.24 -13.02 -9.98
CA ASN A 93 3.05 -12.95 -11.44
C ASN A 93 4.26 -12.36 -12.20
N ASN A 94 4.95 -11.37 -11.63
CA ASN A 94 6.12 -10.78 -12.29
C ASN A 94 7.32 -11.71 -12.22
N ARG A 95 7.60 -12.31 -11.06
CA ARG A 95 8.69 -13.27 -10.91
C ARG A 95 8.45 -14.54 -11.71
N LYS A 96 7.20 -15.00 -11.82
CA LYS A 96 6.81 -16.14 -12.67
C LYS A 96 7.14 -15.88 -14.14
N ALA A 97 6.78 -14.71 -14.69
CA ALA A 97 7.18 -14.34 -16.05
C ALA A 97 8.71 -14.18 -16.19
N LYS A 98 9.38 -13.61 -15.18
CA LYS A 98 10.84 -13.46 -15.17
C LYS A 98 11.61 -14.77 -15.10
N GLN A 99 11.03 -15.83 -14.53
CA GLN A 99 11.64 -17.16 -14.51
C GLN A 99 12.00 -17.60 -15.92
N TYR A 100 11.09 -17.41 -16.87
CA TYR A 100 11.32 -17.72 -18.29
C TYR A 100 12.33 -16.76 -18.92
N LYS A 101 12.23 -15.46 -18.63
CA LYS A 101 13.17 -14.43 -19.13
C LYS A 101 14.62 -14.70 -18.70
N LEU A 102 14.81 -15.02 -17.43
CA LEU A 102 16.12 -15.09 -16.80
C LEU A 102 16.73 -16.48 -16.89
N LEU A 103 15.93 -17.55 -16.99
CA LEU A 103 16.43 -18.93 -17.06
C LEU A 103 16.17 -19.61 -18.42
N PRO A 104 16.41 -18.98 -19.59
CA PRO A 104 16.15 -19.62 -20.88
C PRO A 104 17.01 -20.86 -21.11
N HIS A 105 18.16 -21.01 -20.43
CA HIS A 105 18.95 -22.24 -20.50
C HIS A 105 18.24 -23.47 -19.92
N LYS A 106 17.19 -23.28 -19.10
CA LYS A 106 16.34 -24.37 -18.59
C LYS A 106 15.19 -24.70 -19.55
N TYR A 107 14.62 -23.68 -20.20
CA TYR A 107 13.39 -23.79 -20.99
C TYR A 107 13.60 -23.86 -22.51
N LEU A 108 14.74 -23.37 -23.01
CA LEU A 108 15.08 -23.25 -24.43
C LEU A 108 16.41 -23.96 -24.76
N LYS A 109 16.75 -25.01 -24.01
CA LYS A 109 18.05 -25.74 -24.10
C LYS A 109 18.42 -26.21 -25.52
N ASP A 110 17.44 -26.43 -26.38
CA ASP A 110 17.64 -26.91 -27.74
C ASP A 110 18.06 -25.79 -28.72
N TYR A 111 17.97 -24.53 -28.30
CA TYR A 111 18.42 -23.38 -29.07
C TYR A 111 19.82 -22.95 -28.65
N LYS A 112 20.64 -22.53 -29.62
CA LYS A 112 21.93 -21.91 -29.31
C LYS A 112 21.76 -20.45 -28.87
N TYR A 113 20.78 -19.76 -29.46
CA TYR A 113 20.53 -18.34 -29.24
C TYR A 113 19.06 -18.08 -28.91
N SER A 114 18.83 -17.07 -28.08
CA SER A 114 17.48 -16.59 -27.76
C SER A 114 17.41 -15.07 -27.77
N PHE A 115 16.25 -14.54 -28.10
CA PHE A 115 15.90 -13.14 -27.96
C PHE A 115 14.64 -13.00 -27.10
N TRP A 116 14.79 -12.38 -25.93
CA TRP A 116 13.65 -12.00 -25.09
C TRP A 116 13.13 -10.64 -25.55
N LEU A 117 11.82 -10.53 -25.67
CA LEU A 117 11.11 -9.26 -25.82
C LEU A 117 9.90 -9.25 -24.88
N ASP A 118 9.75 -8.19 -24.08
CA ASP A 118 8.60 -8.04 -23.20
C ASP A 118 7.29 -8.11 -23.99
N GLY A 119 6.29 -8.84 -23.49
CA GLY A 119 5.03 -9.12 -24.20
C GLY A 119 4.21 -7.90 -24.56
N THR A 120 4.53 -6.72 -24.02
CA THR A 120 3.92 -5.43 -24.36
C THR A 120 4.34 -4.87 -25.72
N PHE A 121 5.38 -5.43 -26.35
CA PHE A 121 5.90 -4.97 -27.63
C PHE A 121 5.44 -5.85 -28.77
N LYS A 122 5.16 -5.22 -29.91
CA LYS A 122 5.00 -5.90 -31.19
C LYS A 122 6.29 -5.83 -31.99
N ILE A 123 6.63 -6.94 -32.62
CA ILE A 123 7.76 -7.04 -33.54
C ILE A 123 7.36 -6.43 -34.89
N LYS A 124 8.08 -5.38 -35.30
CA LYS A 124 7.86 -4.62 -36.54
C LYS A 124 8.88 -4.91 -37.64
N GLY A 125 10.03 -5.46 -37.27
CA GLY A 125 11.16 -5.68 -38.18
C GLY A 125 12.02 -6.88 -37.79
N SER A 126 13.09 -7.14 -38.55
CA SER A 126 13.94 -8.31 -38.32
C SER A 126 14.77 -8.17 -37.05
N ILE A 127 14.45 -8.99 -36.04
CA ILE A 127 15.23 -9.09 -34.80
C ILE A 127 16.67 -9.56 -35.07
N ARG A 128 16.89 -10.43 -36.07
CA ARG A 128 18.23 -10.89 -36.45
C ARG A 128 19.07 -9.74 -37.02
N GLU A 129 18.49 -8.88 -37.85
CA GLU A 129 19.16 -7.68 -38.35
C GLU A 129 19.54 -6.71 -37.22
N TYR A 130 18.62 -6.48 -36.27
CA TYR A 130 18.92 -5.73 -35.05
C TYR A 130 20.16 -6.29 -34.32
N ILE A 131 20.24 -7.62 -34.16
CA ILE A 131 21.38 -8.27 -33.52
C ILE A 131 22.65 -8.03 -34.32
N TYR A 132 22.62 -8.25 -35.64
CA TYR A 132 23.80 -8.06 -36.51
C TYR A 132 24.36 -6.63 -36.46
N ASN A 133 23.46 -5.64 -36.39
CA ASN A 133 23.82 -4.24 -36.38
C ASN A 133 24.44 -3.77 -35.05
N ASN A 134 24.29 -4.54 -33.96
CA ASN A 134 24.63 -4.08 -32.61
C ASN A 134 25.54 -5.05 -31.82
N ILE A 135 25.71 -6.29 -32.26
CA ILE A 135 26.56 -7.27 -31.58
C ILE A 135 28.05 -6.97 -31.80
N ARG A 136 28.85 -7.02 -30.73
CA ARG A 136 30.31 -6.89 -30.79
C ARG A 136 31.00 -8.24 -31.01
N PRO A 137 32.26 -8.26 -31.48
CA PRO A 137 33.01 -9.49 -31.69
C PRO A 137 33.06 -10.35 -30.43
N ASP A 138 32.86 -11.66 -30.58
CA ASP A 138 32.90 -12.67 -29.50
C ASP A 138 31.91 -12.42 -28.34
N SER A 139 31.00 -11.46 -28.48
CA SER A 139 30.01 -11.13 -27.45
C SER A 139 28.88 -12.15 -27.42
N LYS A 140 28.47 -12.52 -26.20
CA LYS A 140 27.50 -13.60 -25.94
C LYS A 140 26.12 -13.06 -25.59
N MET A 141 26.00 -11.73 -25.47
CA MET A 141 24.80 -11.07 -25.00
C MET A 141 24.75 -9.64 -25.55
N LEU A 142 23.56 -9.18 -25.90
CA LEU A 142 23.32 -7.82 -26.37
C LEU A 142 22.10 -7.25 -25.66
N VAL A 143 22.25 -6.02 -25.12
CA VAL A 143 21.20 -5.31 -24.38
C VAL A 143 20.99 -3.90 -24.92
N PRO A 144 19.77 -3.35 -24.90
CA PRO A 144 19.58 -1.92 -25.13
C PRO A 144 19.99 -1.09 -23.91
N VAL A 145 20.68 0.01 -24.17
CA VAL A 145 21.11 0.97 -23.14
C VAL A 145 19.92 1.67 -22.51
N HIS A 146 19.98 1.91 -21.20
CA HIS A 146 18.93 2.62 -20.48
C HIS A 146 18.80 4.07 -20.98
N THR A 147 17.56 4.50 -21.20
CA THR A 147 17.23 5.74 -21.91
C THR A 147 17.44 7.03 -21.12
N GLU A 148 17.73 6.95 -19.82
CA GLU A 148 17.61 8.09 -18.89
C GLU A 148 18.68 8.05 -17.80
N ARG A 149 18.96 6.86 -17.24
CA ARG A 149 19.89 6.69 -16.11
C ARG A 149 20.97 5.67 -16.46
N ASP A 150 22.13 5.76 -15.82
CA ASP A 150 23.23 4.80 -15.96
C ASP A 150 23.80 4.30 -14.62
N CYS A 151 23.09 4.59 -13.55
CA CYS A 151 23.53 4.37 -12.19
C CYS A 151 22.42 3.65 -11.41
N VAL A 152 22.72 2.46 -10.88
CA VAL A 152 21.77 1.69 -10.05
C VAL A 152 21.26 2.52 -8.86
N TYR A 153 22.09 3.41 -8.31
CA TYR A 153 21.70 4.28 -7.21
C TYR A 153 20.66 5.34 -7.61
N GLU A 154 20.75 5.87 -8.83
CA GLU A 154 19.75 6.79 -9.38
C GLU A 154 18.47 6.05 -9.79
N GLU A 155 18.63 4.83 -10.31
CA GLU A 155 17.50 3.95 -10.62
C GLU A 155 16.71 3.57 -9.37
N TYR A 156 17.39 3.37 -8.24
CA TYR A 156 16.74 3.20 -6.94
C TYR A 156 15.91 4.43 -6.57
N ASP A 157 16.48 5.63 -6.70
CA ASP A 157 15.76 6.86 -6.39
C ASP A 157 14.53 7.08 -7.26
N ALA A 158 14.58 6.64 -8.53
CA ALA A 158 13.44 6.63 -9.44
C ALA A 158 12.42 5.52 -9.13
N SER A 159 12.90 4.34 -8.72
CA SER A 159 12.07 3.15 -8.49
C SER A 159 11.39 3.14 -7.11
N LYS A 160 11.95 3.79 -6.09
CA LYS A 160 11.46 3.76 -4.70
C LYS A 160 10.07 4.35 -4.49
N ILE A 161 9.58 5.13 -5.45
CA ILE A 161 8.24 5.73 -5.44
C ILE A 161 7.20 4.87 -6.16
N ILE A 162 7.61 3.80 -6.84
CA ILE A 162 6.72 2.91 -7.59
C ILE A 162 6.17 1.85 -6.63
N PRO A 163 4.85 1.81 -6.35
CA PRO A 163 4.26 0.89 -5.36
C PRO A 163 4.49 -0.59 -5.66
N ARG A 164 4.77 -0.94 -6.92
CA ARG A 164 5.10 -2.30 -7.38
C ARG A 164 6.33 -2.88 -6.68
N TYR A 165 7.27 -2.05 -6.24
CA TYR A 165 8.55 -2.50 -5.69
C TYR A 165 8.66 -2.14 -4.20
N PRO A 166 8.88 -3.13 -3.31
CA PRO A 166 8.98 -2.83 -1.89
C PRO A 166 10.23 -2.00 -1.57
N ARG A 167 10.03 -0.76 -1.07
CA ARG A 167 11.11 0.20 -0.82
C ARG A 167 12.19 -0.33 0.10
N ALA A 168 11.84 -0.93 1.24
CA ALA A 168 12.81 -1.41 2.21
C ALA A 168 13.72 -2.52 1.64
N VAL A 169 13.18 -3.37 0.78
CA VAL A 169 13.93 -4.43 0.09
C VAL A 169 14.91 -3.83 -0.91
N MET A 170 14.48 -2.82 -1.68
CA MET A 170 15.36 -2.10 -2.60
C MET A 170 16.47 -1.34 -1.87
N GLU A 171 16.15 -0.71 -0.74
CA GLU A 171 17.12 0.02 0.09
C GLU A 171 18.20 -0.94 0.60
N GLU A 172 17.82 -2.10 1.15
CA GLU A 172 18.78 -3.13 1.57
C GLU A 172 19.65 -3.65 0.42
N GLN A 173 19.06 -3.92 -0.74
CA GLN A 173 19.79 -4.38 -1.93
C GLN A 173 20.85 -3.38 -2.36
N VAL A 174 20.48 -2.10 -2.40
CA VAL A 174 21.36 -1.03 -2.86
C VAL A 174 22.43 -0.71 -1.83
N GLU A 175 22.12 -0.73 -0.53
CA GLU A 175 23.10 -0.63 0.55
C GLU A 175 24.09 -1.80 0.52
N PHE A 176 23.60 -3.01 0.23
CA PHE A 176 24.47 -4.17 0.03
C PHE A 176 25.43 -3.93 -1.16
N TYR A 177 24.95 -3.46 -2.30
CA TYR A 177 25.81 -3.14 -3.45
C TYR A 177 26.85 -2.06 -3.12
N ARG A 178 26.49 -1.02 -2.35
CA ARG A 178 27.44 -0.03 -1.84
C ARG A 178 28.50 -0.67 -0.96
N SER A 179 28.10 -1.57 -0.05
CA SER A 179 29.03 -2.26 0.86
C SER A 179 30.03 -3.16 0.12
N GLN A 180 29.65 -3.69 -1.05
CA GLN A 180 30.53 -4.48 -1.92
C GLN A 180 31.46 -3.62 -2.78
N GLY A 181 31.27 -2.29 -2.78
CA GLY A 181 32.06 -1.36 -3.60
C GLY A 181 31.59 -1.25 -5.05
N PHE A 182 30.32 -1.59 -5.34
CA PHE A 182 29.77 -1.45 -6.70
C PHE A 182 29.78 0.03 -7.13
N PRO A 183 30.44 0.38 -8.25
CA PRO A 183 30.70 1.77 -8.59
C PRO A 183 29.44 2.51 -9.04
N LYS A 184 29.41 3.83 -8.77
CA LYS A 184 28.42 4.73 -9.38
C LYS A 184 28.63 4.80 -10.90
N ASN A 185 27.55 5.03 -11.63
CA ASN A 185 27.57 5.19 -13.08
C ASN A 185 28.30 4.03 -13.81
N TYR A 186 28.11 2.79 -13.33
CA TYR A 186 28.68 1.61 -13.96
C TYR A 186 28.02 1.30 -15.32
N GLY A 187 26.79 1.75 -15.54
CA GLY A 187 25.98 1.49 -16.72
C GLY A 187 24.66 0.81 -16.35
N LEU A 188 23.62 1.05 -17.16
CA LEU A 188 22.32 0.41 -17.04
C LEU A 188 21.78 0.06 -18.43
N GLY A 189 21.08 -1.07 -18.53
CA GLY A 189 20.24 -1.38 -19.69
C GLY A 189 18.76 -1.28 -19.35
N VAL A 190 17.89 -1.16 -20.35
CA VAL A 190 16.42 -1.12 -20.17
C VAL A 190 15.81 -2.47 -19.77
N MET A 191 16.50 -3.56 -20.07
CA MET A 191 16.20 -4.95 -19.70
C MET A 191 14.92 -5.58 -20.25
N GLY A 192 14.04 -4.85 -20.94
CA GLY A 192 12.86 -5.46 -21.57
C GLY A 192 13.06 -5.99 -23.00
N ALA A 193 14.30 -5.95 -23.51
CA ALA A 193 14.73 -6.68 -24.70
C ALA A 193 16.16 -7.21 -24.49
N LEU A 194 16.43 -8.45 -24.90
CA LEU A 194 17.68 -9.12 -24.53
C LEU A 194 18.05 -10.26 -25.49
N PHE A 195 19.18 -10.16 -26.17
CA PHE A 195 19.77 -11.26 -26.95
C PHE A 195 20.78 -12.03 -26.11
N ARG A 196 20.79 -13.37 -26.19
CA ARG A 196 21.70 -14.24 -25.43
C ARG A 196 22.11 -15.47 -26.23
N GLN A 197 23.40 -15.86 -26.13
CA GLN A 197 23.86 -17.23 -26.28
C GLN A 197 23.64 -17.98 -24.95
N HIS A 198 22.39 -18.26 -24.62
CA HIS A 198 21.95 -18.53 -23.25
C HIS A 198 22.53 -19.80 -22.62
N ASN A 199 22.96 -20.79 -23.42
CA ASN A 199 23.60 -22.01 -22.93
C ASN A 199 25.11 -21.87 -22.70
N HIS A 200 25.72 -20.71 -23.02
CA HIS A 200 27.13 -20.50 -22.75
C HIS A 200 27.38 -20.42 -21.23
N PRO A 201 28.39 -21.09 -20.65
CA PRO A 201 28.64 -21.11 -19.21
C PRO A 201 28.65 -19.73 -18.53
N ASP A 202 29.35 -18.75 -19.12
CA ASP A 202 29.37 -17.37 -18.60
C ASP A 202 27.98 -16.73 -18.56
N VAL A 203 27.15 -16.98 -19.58
CA VAL A 203 25.79 -16.43 -19.65
C VAL A 203 24.90 -17.14 -18.64
N VAL A 204 24.98 -18.46 -18.55
CA VAL A 204 24.26 -19.25 -17.53
C VAL A 204 24.57 -18.72 -16.14
N LYS A 205 25.85 -18.51 -15.82
CA LYS A 205 26.29 -18.00 -14.52
C LYS A 205 25.73 -16.61 -14.20
N VAL A 206 25.77 -15.68 -15.15
CA VAL A 206 25.21 -14.32 -14.97
C VAL A 206 23.69 -14.36 -14.85
N MET A 207 23.02 -15.24 -15.60
CA MET A 207 21.58 -15.40 -15.57
C MET A 207 21.08 -16.02 -14.27
N ASP A 208 21.76 -17.05 -13.76
CA ASP A 208 21.47 -17.67 -12.47
C ASP A 208 21.71 -16.69 -11.32
N ASP A 209 22.84 -15.97 -11.32
CA ASP A 209 23.10 -14.93 -10.31
C ASP A 209 22.05 -13.79 -10.37
N TRP A 210 21.57 -13.44 -11.58
CA TRP A 210 20.55 -12.41 -11.75
C TRP A 210 19.18 -12.88 -11.29
N TRP A 211 18.85 -14.15 -11.52
CA TRP A 211 17.69 -14.80 -10.94
C TRP A 211 17.75 -14.80 -9.41
N ASP A 212 18.90 -15.19 -8.84
CA ASP A 212 19.13 -15.21 -7.40
C ASP A 212 18.93 -13.82 -6.78
N GLU A 213 19.43 -12.75 -7.41
CA GLU A 213 19.20 -11.38 -6.94
C GLU A 213 17.72 -10.96 -7.04
N ASN A 214 16.99 -11.38 -8.08
CA ASN A 214 15.55 -11.12 -8.22
C ASN A 214 14.70 -11.85 -7.16
N ILE A 215 15.13 -13.05 -6.77
CA ILE A 215 14.49 -13.84 -5.72
C ILE A 215 14.84 -13.27 -4.34
N LYS A 216 16.12 -13.00 -4.11
CA LYS A 216 16.65 -12.52 -2.83
C LYS A 216 16.17 -11.11 -2.48
N TYR A 217 16.07 -10.22 -3.47
CA TYR A 217 15.69 -8.82 -3.27
C TYR A 217 14.45 -8.44 -4.11
N THR A 218 14.47 -7.32 -4.84
CA THR A 218 13.33 -6.90 -5.67
C THR A 218 13.41 -7.48 -7.08
N ASN A 219 12.25 -7.56 -7.72
CA ASN A 219 12.10 -7.90 -9.13
C ASN A 219 12.27 -6.66 -10.05
N GLN A 220 12.99 -5.61 -9.63
CA GLN A 220 13.36 -4.49 -10.51
C GLN A 220 14.69 -4.81 -11.21
N ASP A 221 14.61 -5.16 -12.50
CA ASP A 221 15.72 -5.68 -13.30
C ASP A 221 16.92 -4.73 -13.35
N GLN A 222 16.64 -3.44 -13.44
CA GLN A 222 17.64 -2.38 -13.57
C GLN A 222 18.45 -2.17 -12.28
N LEU A 223 18.03 -2.72 -11.14
CA LEU A 223 18.85 -2.69 -9.92
C LEU A 223 19.92 -3.78 -9.92
N SER A 224 19.56 -5.01 -10.29
CA SER A 224 20.43 -6.18 -10.10
C SER A 224 21.33 -6.51 -11.29
N PHE A 225 20.90 -6.29 -12.53
CA PHE A 225 21.64 -6.75 -13.71
C PHE A 225 23.09 -6.23 -13.76
N ALA A 226 23.25 -4.92 -13.64
CA ALA A 226 24.56 -4.28 -13.74
C ALA A 226 25.51 -4.73 -12.62
N TYR A 227 24.97 -4.96 -11.42
CA TYR A 227 25.71 -5.50 -10.28
C TYR A 227 26.20 -6.94 -10.54
N VAL A 228 25.34 -7.80 -11.09
CA VAL A 228 25.69 -9.19 -11.39
C VAL A 228 26.72 -9.26 -12.50
N CYS A 229 26.61 -8.43 -13.53
CA CYS A 229 27.63 -8.29 -14.56
C CYS A 229 28.98 -7.88 -13.97
N TRP A 230 29.00 -6.86 -13.10
CA TRP A 230 30.23 -6.42 -12.41
C TRP A 230 30.87 -7.52 -11.57
N LYS A 231 30.06 -8.28 -10.82
CA LYS A 231 30.54 -9.36 -9.96
C LYS A 231 31.16 -10.52 -10.76
N ASN A 232 30.69 -10.75 -11.97
CA ASN A 232 31.16 -11.84 -12.85
C ASN A 232 32.10 -11.35 -13.97
N ASP A 233 32.57 -10.11 -13.93
CA ASP A 233 33.39 -9.48 -14.99
C ASP A 233 32.80 -9.68 -16.40
N PHE A 234 31.47 -9.57 -16.48
CA PHE A 234 30.72 -9.84 -17.70
C PHE A 234 30.27 -8.55 -18.37
N HIS A 235 30.64 -8.40 -19.63
CA HIS A 235 30.39 -7.20 -20.40
C HIS A 235 29.55 -7.50 -21.65
N PRO A 236 28.23 -7.24 -21.64
CA PRO A 236 27.40 -7.45 -22.82
C PRO A 236 27.67 -6.39 -23.89
N SER A 237 27.40 -6.74 -25.15
CA SER A 237 27.21 -5.75 -26.20
C SER A 237 26.05 -4.82 -25.86
N VAL A 238 26.08 -3.62 -26.43
CA VAL A 238 25.08 -2.60 -26.17
C VAL A 238 24.58 -1.95 -27.45
N SER A 239 23.25 -1.82 -27.58
CA SER A 239 22.63 -1.05 -28.66
C SER A 239 22.19 0.32 -28.16
N ARG A 240 22.29 1.33 -29.03
CA ARG A 240 21.73 2.68 -28.84
C ARG A 240 20.34 2.83 -29.46
N ILE A 241 19.56 1.75 -29.43
CA ILE A 241 18.20 1.80 -29.94
C ILE A 241 17.26 2.40 -28.89
N TYR A 242 16.38 3.30 -29.33
CA TYR A 242 15.32 3.79 -28.47
C TYR A 242 14.35 2.64 -28.19
N TYR A 243 14.35 2.17 -26.95
CA TYR A 243 13.71 0.92 -26.58
C TYR A 243 12.19 0.93 -26.79
N TRP A 244 11.53 2.05 -26.53
CA TRP A 244 10.07 2.14 -26.51
C TRP A 244 9.44 2.09 -27.90
N GLU A 245 10.14 2.60 -28.92
CA GLU A 245 9.69 2.61 -30.31
C GLU A 245 10.90 2.68 -31.25
N ASN A 246 10.97 1.73 -32.19
CA ASN A 246 12.00 1.67 -33.22
C ASN A 246 11.54 0.82 -34.42
N GLU A 247 12.44 0.65 -35.38
CA GLU A 247 12.17 -0.09 -36.63
C GLU A 247 11.99 -1.60 -36.44
N TYR A 248 12.49 -2.20 -35.35
CA TYR A 248 12.41 -3.65 -35.12
C TYR A 248 11.26 -4.02 -34.19
N TRP A 249 10.92 -3.16 -33.23
CA TRP A 249 9.76 -3.34 -32.36
C TRP A 249 9.20 -1.99 -31.89
N ALA A 250 7.90 -2.00 -31.57
CA ALA A 250 7.24 -0.86 -30.96
C ALA A 250 6.23 -1.33 -29.93
N LYS A 251 6.01 -0.51 -28.91
CA LYS A 251 4.96 -0.75 -27.92
C LYS A 251 3.60 -0.52 -28.58
N GLU A 252 2.77 -1.54 -28.70
CA GLU A 252 1.43 -1.44 -29.28
C GLU A 252 0.38 -1.28 -28.17
N GLY A 253 -0.54 -0.32 -28.34
CA GLY A 253 -1.56 0.03 -27.34
C GLY A 253 -1.05 1.02 -26.28
N GLN A 254 -1.70 2.18 -26.18
CA GLN A 254 -1.55 3.07 -25.01
C GLN A 254 -2.22 2.51 -23.75
N ASN A 255 -2.82 1.32 -23.83
CA ASN A 255 -3.37 0.59 -22.70
C ASN A 255 -2.26 -0.16 -21.98
N TYR A 256 -1.36 0.58 -21.34
CA TYR A 256 -0.49 0.00 -20.33
C TYR A 256 -1.39 -0.43 -19.16
N HIS A 257 -1.78 -1.72 -19.13
CA HIS A 257 -2.52 -2.32 -18.02
C HIS A 257 -1.61 -2.50 -16.80
N HIS A 258 -1.13 -1.39 -16.22
CA HIS A 258 -0.83 -1.31 -14.78
C HIS A 258 -2.00 -0.62 -14.08
N LYS A 259 -3.23 -1.07 -14.35
CA LYS A 259 -4.35 -0.85 -13.43
C LYS A 259 -4.50 -2.06 -12.50
N VAL A 260 -3.38 -2.50 -11.95
CA VAL A 260 -3.40 -3.24 -10.69
C VAL A 260 -2.97 -2.24 -9.62
N VAL A 261 -3.94 -1.56 -9.04
CA VAL A 261 -3.73 -0.84 -7.77
C VAL A 261 -3.57 -1.91 -6.71
N LEU A 262 -2.33 -2.30 -6.46
CA LEU A 262 -2.02 -3.17 -5.36
C LEU A 262 -1.98 -2.36 -4.08
N THR A 263 -2.87 -2.70 -3.15
CA THR A 263 -2.93 -2.12 -1.80
C THR A 263 -1.76 -2.55 -0.93
N THR A 264 -0.93 -3.51 -1.39
CA THR A 264 0.23 -4.08 -0.68
C THR A 264 1.32 -4.51 -1.67
N PRO A 265 2.62 -4.48 -1.30
CA PRO A 265 3.67 -5.07 -2.12
C PRO A 265 3.44 -6.59 -2.26
N ILE A 266 3.19 -7.04 -3.48
CA ILE A 266 3.04 -8.47 -3.80
C ILE A 266 4.40 -8.98 -4.27
N THR A 267 5.13 -9.67 -3.41
CA THR A 267 6.27 -10.48 -3.84
C THR A 267 6.02 -11.99 -3.73
N SER A 268 5.03 -12.44 -2.96
CA SER A 268 4.75 -13.89 -2.83
C SER A 268 3.30 -14.29 -2.52
N ASP A 269 2.29 -13.56 -3.01
CA ASP A 269 0.88 -13.86 -2.69
C ASP A 269 0.47 -15.33 -2.95
N ASN A 270 0.98 -15.95 -4.02
CA ASN A 270 0.76 -17.36 -4.32
C ASN A 270 1.38 -18.30 -3.26
N LEU A 271 2.58 -17.96 -2.76
CA LEU A 271 3.20 -18.67 -1.65
C LEU A 271 2.40 -18.51 -0.35
N ARG A 272 1.90 -17.30 -0.05
CA ARG A 272 1.06 -17.06 1.14
C ARG A 272 -0.25 -17.85 1.06
N ALA A 273 -0.87 -17.92 -0.11
CA ALA A 273 -2.09 -18.72 -0.34
C ALA A 273 -1.82 -20.22 -0.15
N LYS A 274 -0.74 -20.74 -0.72
CA LYS A 274 -0.29 -22.14 -0.53
C LYS A 274 -0.07 -22.46 0.95
N ILE A 275 0.74 -21.64 1.65
CA ILE A 275 1.00 -21.80 3.08
C ILE A 275 -0.30 -21.71 3.89
N GLY A 276 -1.21 -20.79 3.55
CA GLY A 276 -2.50 -20.66 4.23
C GLY A 276 -3.33 -21.93 4.16
N VAL A 277 -3.44 -22.54 2.97
CA VAL A 277 -4.13 -23.82 2.77
C VAL A 277 -3.44 -24.96 3.52
N ASP A 278 -2.10 -25.02 3.48
CA ASP A 278 -1.35 -26.05 4.21
C ASP A 278 -1.57 -25.92 5.72
N VAL A 279 -1.50 -24.70 6.27
CA VAL A 279 -1.69 -24.41 7.70
C VAL A 279 -3.11 -24.73 8.19
N GLU A 280 -4.14 -24.47 7.39
CA GLU A 280 -5.53 -24.81 7.72
C GLU A 280 -5.74 -26.32 7.90
N ASN A 281 -4.93 -27.14 7.23
CA ASN A 281 -5.02 -28.59 7.23
C ASN A 281 -4.05 -29.30 8.21
N MET A 282 -3.18 -28.55 8.91
CA MET A 282 -2.19 -29.12 9.82
C MET A 282 -2.75 -29.49 11.21
N GLU A 283 -2.21 -30.53 11.84
CA GLU A 283 -2.37 -30.87 13.25
C GLU A 283 -1.21 -30.33 14.12
N LEU A 284 -1.32 -30.48 15.44
CA LEU A 284 -0.29 -30.02 16.38
C LEU A 284 0.97 -30.88 16.26
N GLY A 285 2.06 -30.31 15.74
CA GLY A 285 3.34 -30.99 15.54
C GLY A 285 3.77 -31.11 14.06
N ASP A 286 2.87 -30.80 13.14
CA ASP A 286 3.18 -30.81 11.71
C ASP A 286 4.18 -29.69 11.35
N THR A 287 4.99 -29.96 10.31
CA THR A 287 5.97 -29.01 9.77
C THR A 287 5.69 -28.67 8.32
N ILE A 288 5.86 -27.40 7.95
CA ILE A 288 6.01 -26.97 6.55
C ILE A 288 7.49 -26.79 6.26
N GLU A 289 8.01 -27.51 5.27
CA GLU A 289 9.34 -27.27 4.73
C GLU A 289 9.26 -26.23 3.62
N LEU A 290 10.07 -25.17 3.73
CA LEU A 290 10.18 -24.14 2.70
C LEU A 290 11.54 -24.21 2.01
N SER A 291 11.54 -24.03 0.70
CA SER A 291 12.75 -23.86 -0.11
C SER A 291 13.45 -22.54 0.23
N ARG A 292 14.71 -22.42 -0.21
CA ARG A 292 15.48 -21.19 -0.01
C ARG A 292 14.82 -19.99 -0.70
N GLU A 293 14.28 -20.22 -1.89
CA GLU A 293 13.54 -19.24 -2.68
C GLU A 293 12.23 -18.84 -1.98
N GLU A 294 11.45 -19.81 -1.49
CA GLU A 294 10.22 -19.58 -0.71
C GLU A 294 10.46 -18.64 0.47
N LEU A 295 11.58 -18.83 1.17
CA LEU A 295 11.94 -18.02 2.33
C LEU A 295 12.34 -16.60 1.96
N TYR A 296 13.14 -16.40 0.91
CA TYR A 296 13.47 -15.05 0.45
C TYR A 296 12.22 -14.27 0.06
N LEU A 297 11.28 -14.92 -0.62
CA LEU A 297 10.01 -14.33 -1.02
C LEU A 297 9.16 -13.92 0.20
N LEU A 298 9.09 -14.78 1.22
CA LEU A 298 8.40 -14.47 2.48
C LEU A 298 9.06 -13.30 3.24
N VAL A 299 10.39 -13.28 3.32
CA VAL A 299 11.16 -12.22 3.98
C VAL A 299 10.97 -10.89 3.25
N ASN A 300 10.96 -10.91 1.92
CA ASN A 300 10.74 -9.73 1.09
C ASN A 300 9.35 -9.15 1.26
N ASP A 301 8.32 -9.99 1.41
CA ASP A 301 6.98 -9.54 1.75
C ASP A 301 6.95 -8.85 3.11
N VAL A 302 7.61 -9.41 4.13
CA VAL A 302 7.65 -8.80 5.46
C VAL A 302 8.44 -7.49 5.47
N LYS A 303 9.58 -7.44 4.79
CA LYS A 303 10.33 -6.19 4.59
C LYS A 303 9.52 -5.19 3.77
N GLY A 304 8.76 -5.62 2.78
CA GLY A 304 7.86 -4.76 2.02
C GLY A 304 6.78 -4.13 2.88
N MET A 305 6.26 -4.88 3.87
CA MET A 305 5.33 -4.37 4.87
C MET A 305 5.97 -3.39 5.85
N ALA A 306 7.31 -3.35 6.00
CA ALA A 306 8.04 -2.45 6.90
C ALA A 306 7.84 -0.95 6.61
N GLY A 307 7.61 -0.61 5.34
CA GLY A 307 7.42 0.78 4.88
C GLY A 307 5.96 1.26 4.97
N TYR A 308 5.03 0.33 5.15
CA TYR A 308 3.66 0.61 5.57
C TYR A 308 3.67 0.61 7.10
N ARG A 309 2.95 1.51 7.77
CA ARG A 309 2.86 1.50 9.24
C ARG A 309 2.03 0.31 9.73
N ILE A 310 2.52 -0.90 9.51
CA ILE A 310 2.18 -2.11 10.22
C ILE A 310 3.35 -2.34 11.18
N ASP A 311 3.05 -2.47 12.47
CA ASP A 311 3.95 -2.91 13.53
C ASP A 311 4.82 -4.11 13.10
N THR A 312 6.01 -3.83 12.56
CA THR A 312 6.93 -4.88 12.14
C THR A 312 8.39 -4.60 12.51
N ALA A 313 8.73 -3.57 13.28
CA ALA A 313 10.14 -3.32 13.65
C ALA A 313 10.81 -4.54 14.34
N GLY A 314 10.08 -5.27 15.18
CA GLY A 314 10.58 -6.51 15.80
C GLY A 314 10.46 -7.77 14.94
N ARG A 315 9.50 -7.82 14.00
CA ARG A 315 9.38 -8.92 13.03
C ARG A 315 10.44 -8.84 11.95
N ILE A 316 10.78 -7.63 11.53
CA ILE A 316 11.84 -7.35 10.56
C ILE A 316 13.19 -7.71 11.16
N GLY A 317 13.50 -7.28 12.40
CA GLY A 317 14.74 -7.63 13.08
C GLY A 317 14.92 -9.15 13.29
N PHE A 318 13.85 -9.84 13.71
CA PHE A 318 13.82 -11.30 13.86
C PHE A 318 14.00 -12.03 12.51
N LEU A 319 13.30 -11.60 11.47
CA LEU A 319 13.45 -12.17 10.12
C LEU A 319 14.82 -11.83 9.51
N GLN A 320 15.44 -10.70 9.87
CA GLN A 320 16.79 -10.36 9.45
C GLN A 320 17.83 -11.28 10.11
N ASN A 321 17.62 -11.67 11.37
CA ASN A 321 18.49 -12.60 12.08
C ASN A 321 18.30 -14.05 11.62
N GLU A 322 17.05 -14.52 11.47
CA GLU A 322 16.73 -15.81 10.83
C GLU A 322 17.32 -15.87 9.42
N TYR A 323 17.20 -14.79 8.64
CA TYR A 323 17.82 -14.62 7.33
C TYR A 323 19.35 -14.74 7.36
N ASN A 324 20.02 -14.22 8.40
CA ASN A 324 21.48 -14.29 8.56
C ASN A 324 21.97 -15.70 8.97
N GLU A 325 21.21 -16.47 9.77
CA GLU A 325 21.50 -17.90 9.97
C GLU A 325 21.19 -18.74 8.74
N PHE A 326 20.12 -18.39 8.04
CA PHE A 326 19.61 -19.07 6.86
C PHE A 326 20.52 -18.96 5.64
N ILE A 327 21.23 -17.83 5.43
CA ILE A 327 22.26 -17.73 4.38
C ILE A 327 23.34 -18.83 4.53
N ASN A 328 23.47 -19.42 5.73
CA ASN A 328 24.40 -20.50 6.04
C ASN A 328 23.74 -21.90 6.14
N SER A 329 22.45 -22.06 5.80
CA SER A 329 21.64 -23.31 5.90
C SER A 329 20.92 -23.65 4.59
N ASN A 330 20.63 -24.94 4.34
CA ASN A 330 20.01 -25.43 3.10
C ASN A 330 18.48 -25.68 3.17
N SER A 331 17.82 -25.56 4.32
CA SER A 331 16.36 -25.79 4.48
C SER A 331 15.82 -25.26 5.82
N LEU A 332 14.55 -24.83 5.89
CA LEU A 332 13.86 -24.41 7.13
C LEU A 332 12.55 -25.21 7.36
N LYS A 333 12.25 -25.60 8.61
CA LYS A 333 11.03 -26.31 9.03
C LYS A 333 10.17 -25.41 9.93
N LEU A 334 8.91 -25.15 9.55
CA LEU A 334 7.96 -24.34 10.32
C LEU A 334 6.98 -25.24 11.08
N THR A 335 6.96 -25.24 12.42
CA THR A 335 6.01 -26.00 13.26
C THR A 335 4.83 -25.14 13.78
N LYS A 336 3.70 -25.80 14.13
CA LYS A 336 2.44 -25.16 14.56
C LYS A 336 2.46 -24.30 15.86
N PRO A 337 3.53 -24.21 16.68
CA PRO A 337 3.69 -23.09 17.60
C PRO A 337 4.72 -22.08 17.11
N LEU A 338 4.35 -21.24 16.15
CA LEU A 338 5.03 -19.96 15.86
C LEU A 338 4.66 -18.91 16.93
N ARG A 339 4.93 -19.24 18.19
CA ARG A 339 5.03 -18.29 19.30
C ARG A 339 6.39 -18.48 19.95
N VAL A 340 7.23 -17.47 19.78
CA VAL A 340 8.18 -16.97 20.80
C VAL A 340 9.21 -17.99 21.27
N THR A 341 10.37 -18.07 20.61
CA THR A 341 11.68 -18.58 21.11
C THR A 341 12.59 -18.72 19.90
N GLY A 342 13.79 -18.15 19.89
CA GLY A 342 14.79 -18.52 18.88
C GLY A 342 15.93 -17.53 18.69
N ASP A 343 15.74 -16.25 19.01
CA ASP A 343 16.67 -15.21 18.55
C ASP A 343 17.62 -14.65 19.62
N LEU A 344 17.62 -15.29 20.80
CA LEU A 344 18.50 -14.91 21.90
C LEU A 344 19.47 -16.03 22.28
N ALA A 345 19.28 -17.27 21.84
CA ALA A 345 20.32 -18.28 21.92
C ALA A 345 21.55 -17.94 21.06
N ARG A 346 21.39 -17.07 20.06
CA ARG A 346 22.47 -16.67 19.15
C ARG A 346 23.35 -15.53 19.65
N LYS A 347 22.84 -14.68 20.54
CA LYS A 347 23.64 -13.62 21.19
C LYS A 347 24.48 -14.09 22.38
N PHE A 348 24.37 -15.36 22.80
CA PHE A 348 25.10 -15.89 23.96
C PHE A 348 26.19 -16.93 23.65
N LYS A 349 26.58 -17.10 22.38
CA LYS A 349 27.63 -18.09 22.05
C LYS A 349 29.06 -17.61 22.31
N HIS A 350 29.28 -16.38 22.74
CA HIS A 350 30.60 -15.83 23.12
C HIS A 350 30.58 -15.17 24.50
N ASN A 351 29.90 -15.78 25.47
CA ASN A 351 30.04 -15.38 26.87
C ASN A 351 31.35 -15.98 27.43
N HIS A 352 32.42 -15.18 27.44
CA HIS A 352 33.68 -15.53 28.10
C HIS A 352 33.60 -15.29 29.62
N TYR A 353 32.66 -15.94 30.30
CA TYR A 353 32.64 -16.02 31.76
C TYR A 353 33.19 -17.36 32.27
N PHE A 354 34.33 -17.78 31.72
CA PHE A 354 35.26 -18.68 32.38
C PHE A 354 36.68 -18.30 31.98
N GLU A 355 37.28 -17.40 32.75
CA GLU A 355 38.59 -17.58 33.38
C GLU A 355 38.76 -16.48 34.43
N SER A 356 38.91 -16.89 35.69
CA SER A 356 39.13 -16.07 36.90
C SER A 356 37.89 -15.61 37.69
N ALA A 357 37.31 -16.55 38.45
CA ALA A 357 36.68 -16.23 39.73
C ALA A 357 36.97 -17.33 40.78
N LYS A 358 38.26 -17.55 41.08
CA LYS A 358 38.66 -18.06 42.40
C LYS A 358 38.81 -16.85 43.32
N ASN A 359 37.88 -16.74 44.27
CA ASN A 359 37.86 -15.81 45.42
C ASN A 359 37.29 -14.41 45.15
N SER A 360 36.01 -14.20 45.50
CA SER A 360 35.65 -13.02 46.31
C SER A 360 34.32 -13.24 47.02
N LYS A 361 34.37 -13.15 48.35
CA LYS A 361 33.23 -12.97 49.24
C LYS A 361 32.55 -11.63 48.89
N THR A 362 31.28 -11.66 48.54
CA THR A 362 30.42 -10.47 48.53
C THR A 362 29.11 -10.75 49.27
N SER A 363 28.49 -9.69 49.76
CA SER A 363 27.63 -9.64 50.94
C SER A 363 26.25 -10.28 50.79
N MET A 364 25.88 -11.15 51.73
CA MET A 364 24.56 -11.80 51.89
C MET A 364 23.37 -10.81 51.90
N THR A 365 23.60 -9.51 52.13
CA THR A 365 22.58 -8.45 52.07
C THR A 365 22.23 -7.95 50.66
N ALA A 366 23.12 -8.09 49.67
CA ALA A 366 22.84 -7.66 48.29
C ALA A 366 21.98 -8.70 47.55
N GLU A 367 22.29 -9.99 47.74
CA GLU A 367 21.52 -11.11 47.18
C GLU A 367 20.10 -11.18 47.75
N LEU A 368 19.91 -10.87 49.05
CA LEU A 368 18.59 -10.75 49.67
C LEU A 368 17.76 -9.61 49.05
N GLY A 369 18.37 -8.46 48.74
CA GLY A 369 17.67 -7.34 48.10
C GLY A 369 17.25 -7.66 46.66
N MET A 370 18.09 -8.39 45.91
CA MET A 370 17.75 -8.84 44.55
C MET A 370 16.64 -9.88 44.54
N TYR A 371 16.67 -10.83 45.49
CA TYR A 371 15.61 -11.81 45.68
C TYR A 371 14.25 -11.14 45.85
N ASP A 372 14.15 -10.19 46.79
CA ASP A 372 12.90 -9.48 47.06
C ASP A 372 12.43 -8.69 45.83
N MET A 373 13.32 -8.02 45.10
CA MET A 373 12.94 -7.26 43.88
C MET A 373 12.45 -8.16 42.73
N ILE A 374 13.14 -9.27 42.44
CA ILE A 374 12.72 -10.20 41.38
C ILE A 374 11.36 -10.80 41.74
N LYS A 375 11.21 -11.23 43.00
CA LYS A 375 10.00 -11.85 43.51
C LYS A 375 8.81 -10.87 43.50
N ASN A 376 9.03 -9.65 43.98
CA ASN A 376 7.99 -8.63 44.05
C ASN A 376 7.51 -8.20 42.66
N LEU A 377 8.43 -7.99 41.71
CA LEU A 377 8.06 -7.70 40.31
C LEU A 377 7.28 -8.86 39.68
N GLY A 378 7.50 -10.10 40.14
CA GLY A 378 6.86 -11.29 39.60
C GLY A 378 7.29 -11.58 38.16
N LEU A 379 8.55 -11.28 37.82
CA LEU A 379 9.09 -11.51 36.48
C LEU A 379 9.39 -12.98 36.19
N ILE A 380 9.40 -13.84 37.21
CA ILE A 380 9.64 -15.27 37.07
C ILE A 380 8.36 -16.01 37.49
N ASP A 381 7.79 -16.76 36.56
CA ASP A 381 6.73 -17.72 36.79
C ASP A 381 7.32 -18.94 37.52
N GLU A 382 7.28 -18.90 38.85
CA GLU A 382 7.85 -19.93 39.75
C GLU A 382 7.35 -21.35 39.41
N ALA A 383 6.10 -21.48 38.94
CA ALA A 383 5.52 -22.77 38.59
C ALA A 383 6.10 -23.33 37.28
N LYS A 384 6.29 -22.48 36.26
CA LYS A 384 6.97 -22.89 35.02
C LYS A 384 8.46 -23.10 35.24
N TYR A 385 9.09 -22.27 36.05
CA TYR A 385 10.49 -22.43 36.42
C TYR A 385 10.73 -23.80 37.09
N GLY A 386 9.91 -24.17 38.09
CA GLY A 386 10.03 -25.45 38.79
C GLY A 386 9.78 -26.69 37.93
N GLN A 387 9.12 -26.56 36.77
CA GLN A 387 8.97 -27.65 35.80
C GLN A 387 10.26 -27.92 35.01
N ILE A 388 11.10 -26.89 34.85
CA ILE A 388 12.35 -26.94 34.11
C ILE A 388 13.51 -27.25 35.05
N HIS A 389 13.53 -26.61 36.22
CA HIS A 389 14.57 -26.71 37.23
C HIS A 389 14.02 -27.27 38.53
N PRO A 390 14.26 -28.56 38.85
CA PRO A 390 13.88 -29.14 40.13
C PRO A 390 14.66 -28.48 41.28
N CYS A 391 14.03 -27.50 41.94
CA CYS A 391 14.63 -26.73 43.03
C CYS A 391 13.63 -26.49 44.17
N HIS A 392 14.13 -26.06 45.34
CA HIS A 392 13.28 -25.73 46.49
C HIS A 392 12.74 -24.30 46.44
N ASP A 393 13.55 -23.34 45.98
CA ASP A 393 13.14 -21.94 45.78
C ASP A 393 13.57 -21.48 44.38
N PRO A 394 12.62 -21.26 43.45
CA PRO A 394 12.88 -20.84 42.08
C PRO A 394 13.67 -19.54 41.92
N ILE A 395 13.48 -18.57 42.81
CA ILE A 395 14.12 -17.25 42.68
C ILE A 395 15.56 -17.31 43.18
N ILE A 396 15.82 -18.04 44.27
CA ILE A 396 17.20 -18.29 44.74
C ILE A 396 17.97 -19.09 43.67
N ASP A 397 17.36 -20.17 43.16
CA ASP A 397 18.00 -21.00 42.14
C ASP A 397 18.24 -20.20 40.84
N PHE A 398 17.34 -19.30 40.47
CA PHE A 398 17.57 -18.39 39.36
C PHE A 398 18.79 -17.48 39.58
N ILE A 399 18.89 -16.82 40.74
CA ILE A 399 19.99 -15.91 41.04
C ILE A 399 21.32 -16.65 41.06
N GLU A 400 21.38 -17.81 41.73
CA GLU A 400 22.61 -18.57 41.93
C GLU A 400 23.05 -19.34 40.68
N ASN A 401 22.09 -19.88 39.90
CA ASN A 401 22.37 -20.85 38.84
C ASN A 401 21.80 -20.42 37.48
N ALA A 402 20.49 -20.32 37.32
CA ALA A 402 19.91 -20.18 35.97
C ALA A 402 20.19 -18.83 35.30
N SER A 403 20.37 -17.75 36.05
CA SER A 403 20.77 -16.44 35.49
C SER A 403 22.07 -16.55 34.68
N GLN A 404 23.01 -17.39 35.13
CA GLN A 404 24.32 -17.60 34.51
C GLN A 404 24.31 -18.72 33.46
N ASN A 405 23.46 -19.73 33.61
CA ASN A 405 23.54 -20.97 32.82
C ASN A 405 22.43 -21.12 31.77
N ASP A 406 21.25 -20.54 32.00
CA ASP A 406 20.14 -20.70 31.06
C ASP A 406 20.30 -19.80 29.84
N SER A 407 20.18 -20.43 28.67
CA SER A 407 19.97 -19.69 27.43
C SER A 407 18.65 -18.92 27.49
N LEU A 408 18.51 -17.86 26.69
CA LEU A 408 17.27 -17.11 26.66
C LEU A 408 16.06 -17.91 26.18
N ASP A 409 16.27 -18.88 25.31
CA ASP A 409 15.18 -19.72 24.81
C ASP A 409 14.61 -20.59 25.93
N VAL A 410 15.41 -20.89 26.96
CA VAL A 410 14.92 -21.51 28.20
C VAL A 410 14.23 -20.45 29.06
N LYS A 411 14.86 -19.27 29.25
CA LYS A 411 14.32 -18.16 30.05
C LYS A 411 12.92 -17.74 29.64
N ILE A 412 12.63 -17.62 28.35
CA ILE A 412 11.32 -17.13 27.90
C ILE A 412 10.15 -18.06 28.24
N ASN A 413 10.42 -19.32 28.61
CA ASN A 413 9.37 -20.23 29.08
C ASN A 413 8.92 -19.91 30.51
N TYR A 414 9.75 -19.26 31.32
CA TYR A 414 9.44 -18.94 32.71
C TYR A 414 9.49 -17.46 33.04
N VAL A 415 10.05 -16.60 32.17
CA VAL A 415 10.03 -15.15 32.36
C VAL A 415 8.72 -14.57 31.87
N ASP A 416 8.16 -13.66 32.67
CA ASP A 416 6.91 -13.00 32.32
C ASP A 416 7.03 -12.18 31.03
N PRO A 417 6.14 -12.38 30.04
CA PRO A 417 6.22 -11.68 28.75
C PRO A 417 6.10 -10.16 28.82
N ILE A 418 5.65 -9.59 29.95
CA ILE A 418 5.71 -8.13 30.16
C ILE A 418 7.15 -7.65 30.13
N PHE A 419 8.10 -8.43 30.62
CA PHE A 419 9.51 -8.16 30.44
C PHE A 419 9.96 -8.75 29.11
N ASP A 420 9.95 -7.91 28.07
CA ASP A 420 10.33 -8.33 26.72
C ASP A 420 11.86 -8.48 26.67
N LEU A 421 12.33 -9.67 27.05
CA LEU A 421 13.75 -10.04 27.11
C LEU A 421 14.50 -9.68 25.82
N TYR A 422 13.87 -9.93 24.68
CA TYR A 422 14.42 -9.65 23.35
C TYR A 422 14.59 -8.17 23.11
N TYR A 423 13.53 -7.40 23.37
CA TYR A 423 13.57 -5.96 23.22
C TYR A 423 14.54 -5.30 24.20
N TYR A 424 14.54 -5.74 25.45
CA TYR A 424 15.44 -5.18 26.46
C TYR A 424 16.91 -5.36 26.05
N ILE A 425 17.28 -6.54 25.54
CA ILE A 425 18.65 -6.83 25.08
C ILE A 425 18.96 -6.11 23.75
N SER A 426 17.98 -5.87 22.89
CA SER A 426 18.23 -5.17 21.62
C SER A 426 18.43 -3.67 21.80
N GLU A 427 17.72 -3.06 22.74
CA GLU A 427 17.74 -1.60 22.94
C GLU A 427 18.80 -1.12 23.92
N ASN A 428 19.36 -2.02 24.74
CA ASN A 428 20.22 -1.66 25.85
C ASN A 428 21.55 -2.41 25.77
N ASP A 429 22.65 -1.68 25.94
CA ASP A 429 23.97 -2.29 26.14
C ASP A 429 24.06 -2.79 27.58
N ILE A 430 23.80 -4.08 27.76
CA ILE A 430 23.77 -4.73 29.08
C ILE A 430 25.07 -5.49 29.41
N GLY A 431 26.06 -5.45 28.50
CA GLY A 431 27.27 -6.25 28.57
C GLY A 431 26.96 -7.75 28.71
N ASP A 432 27.70 -8.42 29.61
CA ASP A 432 27.58 -9.86 29.87
C ASP A 432 26.58 -10.19 31.00
N LYS A 433 25.83 -9.21 31.50
CA LYS A 433 24.86 -9.43 32.61
C LYS A 433 23.58 -10.09 32.10
N ASP A 434 22.95 -10.89 32.96
CA ASP A 434 21.59 -11.36 32.72
C ASP A 434 20.61 -10.17 32.60
N PRO A 435 19.67 -10.17 31.65
CA PRO A 435 18.77 -9.03 31.42
C PRO A 435 17.91 -8.65 32.63
N ILE A 436 17.41 -9.61 33.41
CA ILE A 436 16.60 -9.31 34.60
C ILE A 436 17.48 -8.71 35.68
N ILE A 437 18.66 -9.30 35.89
CA ILE A 437 19.65 -8.81 36.87
C ILE A 437 20.11 -7.39 36.49
N HIS A 438 20.50 -7.18 35.23
CA HIS A 438 20.90 -5.87 34.71
C HIS A 438 19.79 -4.83 34.89
N TYR A 439 18.53 -5.20 34.64
CA TYR A 439 17.42 -4.27 34.84
C TYR A 439 17.25 -3.84 36.29
N ILE A 440 17.33 -4.78 37.21
CA ILE A 440 17.16 -4.50 38.64
C ILE A 440 18.30 -3.63 39.18
N GLU A 441 19.54 -3.93 38.80
CA GLU A 441 20.71 -3.19 39.28
C GLU A 441 20.85 -1.80 38.64
N ASP A 442 20.67 -1.73 37.32
CA ASP A 442 21.03 -0.57 36.51
C ASP A 442 19.85 -0.03 35.71
N GLY A 443 19.14 -0.91 35.00
CA GLY A 443 18.13 -0.52 34.01
C GLY A 443 16.97 0.28 34.56
N PHE A 444 16.42 -0.08 35.72
CA PHE A 444 15.32 0.64 36.35
C PHE A 444 15.72 2.08 36.73
N ARG A 445 16.89 2.23 37.38
CA ARG A 445 17.44 3.54 37.78
C ARG A 445 17.76 4.41 36.57
N LEU A 446 18.27 3.81 35.50
CA LEU A 446 18.61 4.48 34.25
C LEU A 446 17.40 4.69 33.33
N LYS A 447 16.20 4.20 33.71
CA LYS A 447 14.98 4.23 32.89
C LYS A 447 15.18 3.61 31.51
N MET A 448 15.86 2.47 31.49
CA MET A 448 16.09 1.70 30.29
C MET A 448 14.79 1.02 29.83
N PRO A 449 14.47 1.08 28.53
CA PRO A 449 13.23 0.51 28.01
C PRO A 449 13.28 -1.01 28.00
N PHE A 450 12.34 -1.67 28.70
CA PHE A 450 12.30 -3.15 28.81
C PHE A 450 11.05 -3.78 28.21
N ASN A 451 10.09 -2.97 27.76
CA ASN A 451 8.87 -3.42 27.11
C ASN A 451 8.61 -2.58 25.86
N ARG A 452 8.46 -3.23 24.70
CA ARG A 452 8.33 -2.52 23.42
C ARG A 452 7.10 -1.59 23.35
N LYS A 453 6.00 -2.00 23.96
CA LYS A 453 4.74 -1.23 23.97
C LYS A 453 4.77 -0.11 25.00
N TYR A 454 5.35 -0.40 26.17
CA TYR A 454 5.40 0.47 27.33
C TYR A 454 6.83 0.53 27.87
N PRO A 455 7.75 1.24 27.22
CA PRO A 455 9.18 1.15 27.53
C PRO A 455 9.51 1.40 29.00
N ASN A 456 8.83 2.37 29.63
CA ASN A 456 9.16 2.88 30.96
C ASN A 456 7.92 3.06 31.85
N PHE A 457 7.16 1.99 32.13
CA PHE A 457 5.96 2.08 32.99
C PHE A 457 6.19 1.76 34.47
N LEU A 458 7.26 1.04 34.81
CA LEU A 458 7.58 0.70 36.20
C LEU A 458 7.88 1.97 37.01
N THR A 459 7.34 2.01 38.23
CA THR A 459 7.49 3.13 39.16
C THR A 459 8.30 2.78 40.41
N ASN A 460 8.36 1.49 40.74
CA ASN A 460 9.20 0.92 41.80
C ASN A 460 9.49 -0.56 41.49
N LEU A 461 10.40 -1.18 42.25
CA LEU A 461 10.76 -2.60 42.13
C LEU A 461 10.08 -3.49 43.18
N ASP A 462 9.22 -2.92 44.03
CA ASP A 462 8.58 -3.58 45.18
C ASP A 462 7.14 -4.04 44.88
N ASP A 463 6.59 -3.67 43.73
CA ASP A 463 5.23 -4.02 43.29
C ASP A 463 5.25 -4.90 42.03
N ASN A 464 4.25 -5.78 41.91
CA ASN A 464 4.10 -6.65 40.74
C ASN A 464 3.98 -5.88 39.42
N VAL A 465 4.69 -6.37 38.41
CA VAL A 465 4.81 -5.71 37.10
C VAL A 465 3.45 -5.56 36.39
N HIS A 466 2.54 -6.54 36.48
CA HIS A 466 1.21 -6.46 35.85
C HIS A 466 0.36 -5.39 36.52
N VAL A 467 0.40 -5.31 37.86
CA VAL A 467 -0.34 -4.30 38.62
C VAL A 467 0.14 -2.90 38.25
N GLN A 468 1.45 -2.72 38.11
CA GLN A 468 2.03 -1.44 37.69
C GLN A 468 1.67 -1.10 36.24
N LEU A 469 1.67 -2.07 35.32
CA LEU A 469 1.27 -1.86 33.93
C LEU A 469 -0.21 -1.49 33.81
N ASP A 470 -1.08 -2.21 34.52
CA ASP A 470 -2.50 -1.93 34.57
C ASP A 470 -2.75 -0.53 35.13
N LYS A 471 -2.06 -0.14 36.20
CA LYS A 471 -2.13 1.21 36.75
C LYS A 471 -1.68 2.25 35.72
N PHE A 472 -0.57 2.01 35.03
CA PHE A 472 -0.05 2.91 33.99
C PHE A 472 -1.03 3.10 32.82
N ALA A 473 -1.59 2.02 32.29
CA ALA A 473 -2.60 2.06 31.23
C ALA A 473 -3.87 2.79 31.71
N ASN A 474 -4.36 2.46 32.91
CA ASN A 474 -5.52 3.11 33.52
C ASN A 474 -5.31 4.62 33.72
N ASP A 475 -4.15 5.03 34.20
CA ASP A 475 -3.84 6.44 34.45
C ASP A 475 -3.70 7.22 33.14
N ARG A 476 -3.12 6.59 32.10
CA ARG A 476 -3.07 7.16 30.74
C ARG A 476 -4.47 7.33 30.15
N ILE A 477 -5.34 6.32 30.26
CA ILE A 477 -6.75 6.42 29.82
C ILE A 477 -7.46 7.55 30.57
N LYS A 478 -7.41 7.58 31.91
CA LYS A 478 -8.05 8.63 32.72
C LYS A 478 -7.55 10.02 32.35
N LYS A 479 -6.24 10.16 32.11
CA LYS A 479 -5.64 11.43 31.69
C LYS A 479 -6.16 11.85 30.31
N GLU A 480 -6.28 10.92 29.37
CA GLU A 480 -6.83 11.22 28.05
C GLU A 480 -8.30 11.63 28.15
N LEU A 481 -9.15 10.82 28.78
CA LEU A 481 -10.59 11.09 28.94
C LEU A 481 -10.87 12.41 29.68
N LYS A 482 -10.01 12.81 30.62
CA LYS A 482 -10.15 14.10 31.30
C LYS A 482 -9.93 15.29 30.37
N ASN A 483 -9.01 15.16 29.41
CA ASN A 483 -8.54 16.29 28.59
C ASN A 483 -9.08 16.28 27.16
N ASN A 484 -9.57 15.13 26.69
CA ASN A 484 -9.95 14.90 25.32
C ASN A 484 -11.25 14.09 25.23
N ARG A 485 -12.21 14.62 24.46
CA ARG A 485 -13.52 13.99 24.18
C ARG A 485 -13.61 13.40 22.77
N TYR A 486 -12.57 13.57 21.96
CA TYR A 486 -12.43 13.02 20.63
C TYR A 486 -11.10 12.27 20.54
N ILE A 487 -11.11 11.01 20.95
CA ILE A 487 -9.94 10.20 21.24
C ILE A 487 -9.51 9.48 19.96
N THR A 488 -8.28 9.77 19.55
CA THR A 488 -7.69 9.27 18.30
C THR A 488 -6.28 8.72 18.53
N ASN A 489 -5.76 8.85 19.75
CA ASN A 489 -4.45 8.33 20.12
C ASN A 489 -4.51 6.79 20.14
N SER A 490 -3.86 6.16 19.16
CA SER A 490 -3.85 4.70 18.99
C SER A 490 -3.46 3.93 20.25
N LYS A 491 -2.48 4.42 21.03
CA LYS A 491 -2.08 3.77 22.29
C LYS A 491 -3.21 3.79 23.32
N VAL A 492 -3.91 4.92 23.46
CA VAL A 492 -5.05 5.01 24.38
C VAL A 492 -6.22 4.16 23.90
N LEU A 493 -6.50 4.17 22.59
CA LEU A 493 -7.57 3.38 21.99
C LEU A 493 -7.37 1.87 22.18
N ILE A 494 -6.13 1.39 22.02
CA ILE A 494 -5.75 -0.01 22.29
C ILE A 494 -5.88 -0.30 23.79
N ASP A 495 -5.28 0.52 24.66
CA ASP A 495 -5.37 0.34 26.11
C ASP A 495 -6.82 0.28 26.60
N TYR A 496 -7.68 1.14 26.05
CA TYR A 496 -9.10 1.21 26.43
C TYR A 496 -9.82 -0.12 26.17
N ILE A 497 -9.48 -0.78 25.06
CA ILE A 497 -10.00 -2.10 24.69
C ILE A 497 -9.39 -3.20 25.55
N VAL A 498 -8.06 -3.18 25.71
CA VAL A 498 -7.31 -4.25 26.39
C VAL A 498 -7.62 -4.28 27.89
N THR A 499 -7.67 -3.12 28.54
CA THR A 499 -7.90 -3.03 29.99
C THR A 499 -9.29 -3.49 30.41
N GLN A 500 -10.27 -3.51 29.48
CA GLN A 500 -11.63 -3.97 29.75
C GLN A 500 -12.27 -3.33 30.99
N LYS A 501 -11.85 -2.10 31.32
CA LYS A 501 -12.34 -1.40 32.49
C LYS A 501 -13.38 -0.39 32.05
N GLU A 502 -14.54 -0.42 32.70
CA GLU A 502 -15.50 0.64 32.49
C GLU A 502 -14.99 1.93 33.15
N PHE A 503 -14.90 3.00 32.35
CA PHE A 503 -14.60 4.34 32.83
C PHE A 503 -15.88 5.17 32.80
N ASN A 504 -16.40 5.51 33.98
CA ASN A 504 -17.55 6.42 34.08
C ASN A 504 -17.10 7.84 33.78
N THR A 505 -17.56 8.36 32.64
CA THR A 505 -17.28 9.72 32.15
C THR A 505 -18.47 10.66 32.31
N GLY A 506 -19.64 10.16 32.73
CA GLY A 506 -20.90 10.93 32.75
C GLY A 506 -21.38 11.34 31.35
N THR A 507 -20.90 10.67 30.30
CA THR A 507 -21.19 10.98 28.89
C THR A 507 -21.51 9.73 28.10
N ILE A 508 -22.12 9.91 26.93
CA ILE A 508 -22.32 8.84 25.95
C ILE A 508 -20.97 8.52 25.29
N LYS A 509 -20.51 7.27 25.43
CA LYS A 509 -19.28 6.75 24.85
C LYS A 509 -19.58 6.11 23.50
N VAL A 510 -19.06 6.70 22.43
CA VAL A 510 -19.29 6.25 21.05
C VAL A 510 -18.01 5.67 20.47
N GLY A 511 -18.01 4.38 20.17
CA GLY A 511 -16.93 3.71 19.43
C GLY A 511 -17.14 3.88 17.93
N VAL A 512 -16.18 4.43 17.20
CA VAL A 512 -16.30 4.79 15.78
C VAL A 512 -15.27 3.98 14.99
N PHE A 513 -15.73 3.12 14.10
CA PHE A 513 -14.90 2.19 13.34
C PHE A 513 -14.94 2.59 11.86
N LEU A 514 -13.87 3.20 11.39
CA LEU A 514 -13.75 3.72 10.04
C LEU A 514 -13.29 2.63 9.06
N GLU A 515 -13.66 2.79 7.79
CA GLU A 515 -13.06 2.02 6.69
C GLU A 515 -11.62 2.51 6.39
N ASP A 516 -11.38 3.81 6.55
CA ASP A 516 -10.10 4.44 6.24
C ASP A 516 -9.16 4.53 7.44
N ASN A 517 -7.89 4.80 7.15
CA ASN A 517 -6.93 5.17 8.18
C ASN A 517 -7.26 6.54 8.79
N TYR A 518 -7.07 6.71 10.10
CA TYR A 518 -7.42 7.96 10.78
C TYR A 518 -6.67 9.17 10.21
N ASP A 519 -5.35 9.03 9.98
CA ASP A 519 -4.51 10.10 9.45
C ASP A 519 -4.71 10.36 7.95
N ASN A 520 -5.43 9.48 7.24
CA ASN A 520 -5.61 9.53 5.78
C ASN A 520 -7.06 9.25 5.35
N MET A 521 -8.02 9.95 5.96
CA MET A 521 -9.44 9.83 5.63
C MET A 521 -9.77 10.42 4.25
N ASN A 522 -10.55 9.66 3.47
CA ASN A 522 -11.24 10.10 2.25
C ASN A 522 -12.49 10.95 2.58
N ALA A 523 -13.20 11.40 1.53
CA ALA A 523 -14.30 12.37 1.61
C ALA A 523 -15.35 11.99 2.66
N CYS A 524 -15.86 10.78 2.55
CA CYS A 524 -16.93 10.28 3.41
C CYS A 524 -16.56 10.27 4.91
N PRO A 525 -15.53 9.53 5.38
CA PRO A 525 -15.12 9.55 6.80
C PRO A 525 -14.85 10.95 7.32
N TYR A 526 -14.20 11.80 6.52
CA TYR A 526 -13.85 13.14 6.96
C TYR A 526 -15.08 14.04 7.17
N ILE A 527 -16.00 14.02 6.20
CA ILE A 527 -17.17 14.90 6.17
C ILE A 527 -18.28 14.34 7.06
N ARG A 528 -18.66 13.08 6.90
CA ARG A 528 -19.90 12.52 7.48
C ARG A 528 -19.74 12.02 8.91
N VAL A 529 -18.51 11.70 9.32
CA VAL A 529 -18.19 11.14 10.64
C VAL A 529 -17.26 12.06 11.42
N HIS A 530 -16.03 12.29 10.95
CA HIS A 530 -14.99 12.98 11.72
C HIS A 530 -15.37 14.41 12.12
N THR A 531 -15.80 15.23 11.16
CA THR A 531 -16.12 16.63 11.42
C THR A 531 -17.38 16.84 12.28
N PRO A 532 -18.52 16.15 12.07
CA PRO A 532 -19.66 16.29 12.98
C PRO A 532 -19.37 15.72 14.37
N PHE A 533 -18.64 14.61 14.49
CA PHE A 533 -18.37 14.00 15.80
C PHE A 533 -17.35 14.81 16.60
N SER A 534 -16.34 15.37 15.95
CA SER A 534 -15.42 16.33 16.60
C SER A 534 -16.13 17.60 17.05
N LYS A 535 -17.24 17.99 16.39
CA LYS A 535 -18.10 19.09 16.83
C LYS A 535 -18.99 18.68 18.01
N LEU A 536 -19.58 17.48 17.99
CA LEU A 536 -20.36 16.93 19.10
C LEU A 536 -19.52 16.72 20.35
N ALA A 537 -18.27 16.26 20.21
CA ALA A 537 -17.34 16.12 21.34
C ALA A 537 -17.18 17.42 22.15
N LYS A 538 -17.34 18.58 21.50
CA LYS A 538 -17.25 19.91 22.14
C LYS A 538 -18.51 20.29 22.94
N SER A 539 -19.64 19.60 22.78
CA SER A 539 -20.83 19.85 23.62
C SER A 539 -20.59 19.44 25.07
N GLY A 540 -19.70 18.45 25.28
CA GLY A 540 -19.42 17.88 26.59
C GLY A 540 -20.25 16.64 26.92
N ASP A 541 -21.22 16.27 26.08
CA ASP A 541 -22.14 15.15 26.31
C ASP A 541 -21.58 13.80 25.84
N TYR A 542 -20.49 13.81 25.07
CA TYR A 542 -19.95 12.65 24.36
C TYR A 542 -18.46 12.44 24.62
N HIS A 543 -18.04 11.17 24.55
CA HIS A 543 -16.67 10.78 24.23
C HIS A 543 -16.69 9.92 22.97
N PHE A 544 -15.96 10.33 21.94
CA PHE A 544 -15.79 9.56 20.71
C PHE A 544 -14.44 8.85 20.70
N PHE A 545 -14.43 7.55 20.45
CA PHE A 545 -13.24 6.72 20.33
C PHE A 545 -13.12 6.29 18.88
N VAL A 546 -12.19 6.91 18.15
CA VAL A 546 -12.16 6.83 16.69
C VAL A 546 -11.05 5.90 16.24
N TYR A 547 -11.46 4.72 15.82
CA TYR A 547 -10.61 3.65 15.36
C TYR A 547 -10.54 3.72 13.83
N GLY A 548 -9.37 4.11 13.33
CA GLY A 548 -9.01 3.96 11.92
C GLY A 548 -8.66 2.50 11.59
N GLN A 549 -8.69 2.15 10.31
CA GLN A 549 -8.40 0.80 9.84
C GLN A 549 -7.00 0.31 10.27
N GLU A 550 -6.02 1.21 10.38
CA GLU A 550 -4.62 0.89 10.71
C GLU A 550 -4.43 0.27 12.10
N ILE A 551 -5.35 0.54 13.04
CA ILE A 551 -5.24 0.00 14.40
C ILE A 551 -6.08 -1.26 14.62
N MET A 552 -7.05 -1.55 13.74
CA MET A 552 -7.96 -2.70 13.90
C MET A 552 -7.25 -4.05 14.08
N PRO A 553 -6.18 -4.37 13.31
CA PRO A 553 -5.46 -5.63 13.49
C PRO A 553 -4.74 -5.75 14.85
N LEU A 554 -4.54 -4.63 15.55
CA LEU A 554 -3.88 -4.59 16.86
C LEU A 554 -4.88 -4.69 18.01
N LEU A 555 -6.18 -4.61 17.73
CA LEU A 555 -7.23 -4.67 18.74
C LEU A 555 -7.55 -6.13 19.05
N ASP A 556 -7.62 -6.45 20.34
CA ASP A 556 -8.28 -7.67 20.79
C ASP A 556 -9.79 -7.43 20.85
N ILE A 557 -10.42 -7.42 19.68
CA ILE A 557 -11.87 -7.18 19.52
C ILE A 557 -12.67 -8.27 20.25
N ASP A 558 -12.10 -9.47 20.40
CA ASP A 558 -12.72 -10.55 21.14
C ASP A 558 -12.93 -10.23 22.61
N ASN A 559 -11.96 -9.52 23.20
CA ASN A 559 -11.96 -9.01 24.56
C ASN A 559 -12.68 -7.67 24.73
N MET A 560 -12.65 -6.81 23.70
CA MET A 560 -13.20 -5.45 23.69
C MET A 560 -14.60 -5.31 24.30
N ILE A 561 -15.49 -6.24 24.01
CA ILE A 561 -16.91 -6.04 24.25
C ILE A 561 -17.38 -6.77 25.51
N ASN A 562 -16.52 -7.55 26.19
CA ASN A 562 -16.87 -8.14 27.49
C ASN A 562 -17.10 -7.11 28.62
N ALA A 563 -16.71 -5.85 28.41
CA ALA A 563 -16.60 -4.83 29.46
C ALA A 563 -17.55 -3.62 29.31
N HIS A 564 -18.57 -3.66 28.43
CA HIS A 564 -19.52 -2.55 28.21
C HIS A 564 -18.85 -1.16 28.06
N ILE A 565 -17.76 -1.10 27.30
CA ILE A 565 -16.95 0.12 27.19
C ILE A 565 -17.61 1.22 26.34
N PHE A 566 -18.50 0.86 25.41
CA PHE A 566 -19.25 1.80 24.57
C PHE A 566 -20.76 1.68 24.80
N ASP A 567 -21.45 2.81 24.67
CA ASP A 567 -22.90 2.88 24.64
C ASP A 567 -23.43 2.66 23.22
N VAL A 568 -22.73 3.23 22.23
CA VAL A 568 -23.06 3.14 20.81
C VAL A 568 -21.79 2.85 20.00
N ILE A 569 -21.92 2.03 18.96
CA ILE A 569 -20.88 1.77 17.97
C ILE A 569 -21.34 2.30 16.61
N VAL A 570 -20.49 3.05 15.93
CA VAL A 570 -20.68 3.46 14.53
C VAL A 570 -19.70 2.68 13.67
N ILE A 571 -20.21 1.94 12.69
CA ILE A 571 -19.41 1.25 11.67
C ILE A 571 -19.65 1.95 10.35
N GLN A 572 -18.57 2.40 9.71
CA GLN A 572 -18.65 3.09 8.44
C GLN A 572 -18.38 2.15 7.26
N ARG A 573 -19.19 2.27 6.20
CA ARG A 573 -18.98 1.68 4.85
C ARG A 573 -18.55 0.21 4.91
N VAL A 574 -17.42 -0.16 4.30
CA VAL A 574 -16.91 -1.53 4.35
C VAL A 574 -15.90 -1.65 5.47
N ASN A 575 -16.20 -2.52 6.44
CA ASN A 575 -15.27 -2.82 7.51
C ASN A 575 -15.13 -4.35 7.66
N PRO A 576 -13.93 -4.92 7.49
CA PRO A 576 -13.73 -6.37 7.55
C PRO A 576 -14.01 -6.95 8.94
N TYR A 577 -13.97 -6.13 9.99
CA TYR A 577 -14.27 -6.52 11.37
C TYR A 577 -15.75 -6.34 11.74
N SER A 578 -16.59 -5.85 10.81
CA SER A 578 -18.01 -5.57 11.05
C SER A 578 -18.78 -6.75 11.66
N ASN A 579 -18.55 -7.98 11.19
CA ASN A 579 -19.20 -9.17 11.74
C ASN A 579 -18.82 -9.44 13.20
N VAL A 580 -17.54 -9.27 13.55
CA VAL A 580 -17.06 -9.50 14.92
C VAL A 580 -17.64 -8.43 15.83
N LEU A 581 -17.57 -7.16 15.41
CA LEU A 581 -18.15 -6.01 16.11
C LEU A 581 -19.65 -6.22 16.35
N LEU A 582 -20.39 -6.60 15.30
CA LEU A 582 -21.83 -6.86 15.33
C LEU A 582 -22.20 -7.96 16.34
N LYS A 583 -21.58 -9.14 16.21
CA LYS A 583 -21.87 -10.29 17.08
C LYS A 583 -21.66 -9.95 18.55
N LYS A 584 -20.59 -9.22 18.83
CA LYS A 584 -20.17 -8.89 20.19
C LYS A 584 -21.00 -7.75 20.77
N ALA A 585 -21.29 -6.71 20.00
CA ALA A 585 -22.17 -5.62 20.41
C ALA A 585 -23.56 -6.15 20.76
N LYS A 586 -24.11 -7.09 19.97
CA LYS A 586 -25.36 -7.79 20.30
C LYS A 586 -25.30 -8.56 21.61
N LYS A 587 -24.21 -9.31 21.86
CA LYS A 587 -24.01 -10.07 23.11
C LYS A 587 -24.09 -9.17 24.34
N HIS A 588 -23.66 -7.91 24.22
CA HIS A 588 -23.51 -6.96 25.31
C HIS A 588 -24.49 -5.78 25.23
N ASN A 589 -25.54 -5.92 24.43
CA ASN A 589 -26.60 -4.92 24.27
C ASN A 589 -26.09 -3.50 23.93
N ILE A 590 -25.02 -3.42 23.14
CA ILE A 590 -24.48 -2.15 22.63
C ILE A 590 -25.18 -1.83 21.31
N LYS A 591 -25.67 -0.59 21.16
CA LYS A 591 -26.36 -0.15 19.95
C LYS A 591 -25.39 0.06 18.80
N ILE A 592 -25.81 -0.26 17.59
CA ILE A 592 -24.97 -0.16 16.40
C ILE A 592 -25.63 0.72 15.34
N VAL A 593 -24.85 1.68 14.83
CA VAL A 593 -25.18 2.50 13.67
C VAL A 593 -24.31 2.06 12.50
N TYR A 594 -24.93 1.75 11.36
CA TYR A 594 -24.23 1.63 10.09
C TYR A 594 -24.31 2.97 9.34
N GLU A 595 -23.17 3.55 9.00
CA GLU A 595 -23.07 4.80 8.23
C GLU A 595 -22.55 4.48 6.82
N THR A 596 -23.29 4.87 5.79
CA THR A 596 -22.87 4.68 4.39
C THR A 596 -23.28 5.85 3.51
N ASP A 597 -22.48 6.11 2.47
CA ASP A 597 -22.70 7.14 1.47
C ASP A 597 -22.97 6.60 0.06
N ASP A 598 -22.75 5.30 -0.17
CA ASP A 598 -22.95 4.59 -1.42
C ASP A 598 -23.78 3.31 -1.23
N ASP A 599 -24.35 2.80 -2.33
CA ASP A 599 -25.02 1.49 -2.36
C ASP A 599 -24.02 0.36 -2.65
N PHE A 600 -23.41 -0.17 -1.59
CA PHE A 600 -22.51 -1.32 -1.71
C PHE A 600 -23.24 -2.66 -1.91
N LEU A 601 -24.57 -2.70 -1.82
CA LEU A 601 -25.35 -3.91 -2.10
C LEU A 601 -25.63 -4.08 -3.60
N ASP A 602 -25.50 -3.02 -4.39
CA ASP A 602 -25.72 -2.99 -5.84
C ASP A 602 -24.60 -2.24 -6.57
N ILE A 603 -23.35 -2.59 -6.28
CA ILE A 603 -22.18 -2.01 -6.95
C ILE A 603 -22.03 -2.56 -8.37
N ASN A 604 -21.83 -1.68 -9.34
CA ASN A 604 -21.62 -2.07 -10.74
C ASN A 604 -20.27 -2.79 -10.92
N PRO A 605 -20.19 -3.91 -11.68
CA PRO A 605 -18.94 -4.60 -12.03
C PRO A 605 -17.84 -3.72 -12.66
N ALA A 606 -18.23 -2.65 -13.35
CA ALA A 606 -17.29 -1.69 -13.93
C ALA A 606 -16.65 -0.74 -12.89
N ASN A 607 -17.14 -0.72 -11.65
CA ASN A 607 -16.56 0.09 -10.59
C ASN A 607 -15.22 -0.53 -10.13
N PRO A 608 -14.11 0.24 -10.06
CA PRO A 608 -12.82 -0.28 -9.61
C PRO A 608 -12.82 -0.94 -8.22
N SER A 609 -13.77 -0.58 -7.36
CA SER A 609 -13.93 -1.17 -6.03
C SER A 609 -14.73 -2.48 -6.01
N TYR A 610 -15.29 -2.93 -7.13
CA TYR A 610 -16.21 -4.08 -7.20
C TYR A 610 -15.68 -5.34 -6.52
N ASN A 611 -14.45 -5.76 -6.83
CA ASN A 611 -13.87 -6.98 -6.25
C ASN A 611 -13.67 -6.88 -4.73
N TYR A 612 -13.29 -5.70 -4.23
CA TYR A 612 -13.14 -5.45 -2.80
C TYR A 612 -14.50 -5.50 -2.08
N ILE A 613 -15.54 -4.93 -2.69
CA ILE A 613 -16.91 -5.02 -2.16
C ILE A 613 -17.40 -6.47 -2.20
N LEU A 614 -17.17 -7.19 -3.29
CA LEU A 614 -17.59 -8.58 -3.46
C LEU A 614 -16.98 -9.49 -2.38
N GLY A 615 -15.69 -9.32 -2.08
CA GLY A 615 -15.02 -10.03 -0.98
C GLY A 615 -15.57 -9.72 0.42
N ASN A 616 -16.29 -8.61 0.58
CA ASN A 616 -16.92 -8.19 1.84
C ASN A 616 -18.46 -8.21 1.78
N PHE A 617 -19.05 -8.68 0.69
CA PHE A 617 -20.48 -8.52 0.42
C PHE A 617 -21.34 -9.16 1.51
N ASP A 618 -20.97 -10.37 1.94
CA ASP A 618 -21.64 -11.07 3.04
C ASP A 618 -21.55 -10.32 4.37
N ASN A 619 -20.43 -9.62 4.62
CA ASN A 619 -20.23 -8.84 5.83
C ASN A 619 -21.13 -7.60 5.82
N ILE A 620 -21.19 -6.90 4.68
CA ILE A 620 -22.05 -5.73 4.48
C ILE A 620 -23.51 -6.14 4.62
N LYS A 621 -23.94 -7.20 3.93
CA LYS A 621 -25.31 -7.72 4.03
C LYS A 621 -25.67 -8.12 5.45
N LYS A 622 -24.78 -8.79 6.18
CA LYS A 622 -24.99 -9.11 7.59
C LYS A 622 -25.12 -7.85 8.43
N LEU A 623 -24.24 -6.87 8.24
CA LEU A 623 -24.27 -5.60 8.97
C LEU A 623 -25.62 -4.89 8.77
N VAL A 624 -26.00 -4.64 7.52
CA VAL A 624 -27.25 -3.96 7.15
C VAL A 624 -28.48 -4.60 7.81
N ASN A 625 -28.56 -5.94 7.81
CA ASN A 625 -29.72 -6.65 8.37
C ASN A 625 -29.77 -6.69 9.92
N ASN A 626 -28.73 -6.22 10.62
CA ASN A 626 -28.55 -6.53 12.03
C ASN A 626 -28.17 -5.34 12.92
N VAL A 627 -28.03 -4.14 12.34
CA VAL A 627 -27.81 -2.89 13.09
C VAL A 627 -29.11 -2.29 13.62
N ASP A 628 -29.01 -1.42 14.63
CA ASP A 628 -30.16 -0.73 15.22
C ASP A 628 -30.56 0.51 14.40
N GLN A 629 -29.60 1.11 13.69
CA GLN A 629 -29.79 2.32 12.90
C GLN A 629 -28.92 2.28 11.65
N ILE A 630 -29.45 2.75 10.53
CA ILE A 630 -28.69 3.04 9.32
C ILE A 630 -28.75 4.54 9.06
N THR A 631 -27.62 5.15 8.70
CA THR A 631 -27.57 6.52 8.21
C THR A 631 -27.05 6.56 6.79
N VAL A 632 -27.73 7.33 5.94
CA VAL A 632 -27.45 7.44 4.50
C VAL A 632 -27.26 8.89 4.08
N SER A 633 -26.66 9.11 2.91
CA SER A 633 -26.30 10.42 2.38
C SER A 633 -27.38 11.07 1.52
N THR A 634 -28.25 10.29 0.87
CA THR A 634 -29.22 10.75 -0.13
C THR A 634 -30.60 10.12 0.05
N ASP A 635 -31.63 10.82 -0.44
CA ASP A 635 -33.01 10.32 -0.43
C ASP A 635 -33.14 9.03 -1.26
N GLU A 636 -32.46 8.95 -2.40
CA GLU A 636 -32.43 7.74 -3.22
C GLU A 636 -31.85 6.54 -2.46
N LEU A 637 -30.70 6.72 -1.79
CA LEU A 637 -30.11 5.65 -0.98
C LEU A 637 -31.02 5.26 0.18
N LYS A 638 -31.73 6.21 0.79
CA LYS A 638 -32.75 5.92 1.79
C LYS A 638 -33.86 5.04 1.21
N ASN A 639 -34.42 5.40 0.06
CA ASN A 639 -35.48 4.63 -0.58
C ASN A 639 -35.05 3.20 -0.87
N ARG A 640 -33.81 3.00 -1.38
CA ARG A 640 -33.27 1.66 -1.63
C ARG A 640 -33.17 0.80 -0.37
N PHE A 641 -32.74 1.38 0.75
CA PHE A 641 -32.68 0.65 2.01
C PHE A 641 -34.08 0.42 2.61
N ASP A 642 -35.01 1.38 2.46
CA ASP A 642 -36.41 1.19 2.89
C ASP A 642 -37.09 0.05 2.10
N GLU A 643 -36.80 -0.10 0.79
CA GLU A 643 -37.29 -1.20 -0.04
C GLU A 643 -36.79 -2.59 0.39
N LEU A 644 -35.60 -2.65 1.01
CA LEU A 644 -35.03 -3.88 1.54
C LEU A 644 -35.64 -4.30 2.90
N ASP A 645 -36.50 -3.45 3.49
CA ASP A 645 -37.10 -3.63 4.82
C ASP A 645 -36.04 -3.83 5.93
N VAL A 646 -34.91 -3.12 5.81
CA VAL A 646 -33.74 -3.25 6.70
C VAL A 646 -33.72 -2.16 7.77
N GLY A 647 -34.56 -2.34 8.80
CA GLY A 647 -34.47 -1.56 10.05
C GLY A 647 -34.79 -0.06 9.91
N ASN A 648 -34.28 0.75 10.84
CA ASN A 648 -34.52 2.20 10.85
C ASN A 648 -33.45 2.92 10.02
N VAL A 649 -33.86 3.57 8.93
CA VAL A 649 -32.97 4.30 8.01
C VAL A 649 -33.21 5.81 8.14
N GLU A 650 -32.18 6.56 8.56
CA GLU A 650 -32.24 8.02 8.72
C GLU A 650 -31.34 8.74 7.70
N LEU A 651 -31.89 9.79 7.09
CA LEU A 651 -31.18 10.60 6.12
C LEU A 651 -30.34 11.68 6.83
N ILE A 652 -29.03 11.65 6.60
CA ILE A 652 -28.13 12.74 6.98
C ILE A 652 -27.44 13.20 5.69
N LYS A 653 -27.97 14.26 5.05
CA LYS A 653 -27.37 14.82 3.84
C LYS A 653 -25.96 15.35 4.11
N ASN A 654 -25.17 15.49 3.05
CA ASN A 654 -23.88 16.17 3.14
C ASN A 654 -24.07 17.66 3.52
N TYR A 655 -22.97 18.32 3.82
CA TYR A 655 -22.97 19.71 4.25
C TYR A 655 -21.70 20.44 3.79
N TYR A 656 -21.73 21.76 3.87
CA TYR A 656 -20.62 22.62 3.48
C TYR A 656 -19.54 22.68 4.58
N VAL A 657 -18.33 22.22 4.25
CA VAL A 657 -17.18 22.13 5.18
C VAL A 657 -16.32 23.40 5.17
N ASN A 658 -16.90 24.51 5.61
CA ASN A 658 -16.25 25.83 5.62
C ASN A 658 -14.86 25.87 6.30
N GLY A 659 -14.61 24.98 7.28
CA GLY A 659 -13.34 24.94 8.00
C GLY A 659 -12.14 24.44 7.17
N SER A 660 -12.40 23.72 6.08
CA SER A 660 -11.36 23.11 5.24
C SER A 660 -11.40 23.62 3.80
N LEU A 661 -12.57 24.03 3.31
CA LEU A 661 -12.75 24.66 2.01
C LEU A 661 -13.58 25.94 2.18
N PRO A 662 -12.97 27.10 2.54
CA PRO A 662 -13.70 28.34 2.75
C PRO A 662 -14.23 28.92 1.43
N LEU A 663 -15.29 29.74 1.51
CA LEU A 663 -15.90 30.39 0.35
C LEU A 663 -14.90 31.31 -0.33
N LYS A 664 -14.79 31.15 -1.65
CA LYS A 664 -13.99 32.02 -2.50
C LYS A 664 -14.91 32.91 -3.34
N PRO A 665 -14.62 34.21 -3.45
CA PRO A 665 -15.37 35.05 -4.37
C PRO A 665 -15.12 34.60 -5.81
N PHE A 666 -16.10 34.85 -6.68
CA PHE A 666 -15.89 34.76 -8.12
C PHE A 666 -14.68 35.61 -8.54
N ASN A 667 -13.84 35.06 -9.42
CA ASN A 667 -12.64 35.73 -9.90
C ASN A 667 -12.63 35.75 -11.44
N TYR A 668 -12.81 36.93 -12.03
CA TYR A 668 -12.75 37.12 -13.47
C TYR A 668 -11.29 37.22 -13.94
N ARG A 669 -10.85 36.26 -14.76
CA ARG A 669 -9.46 36.18 -15.28
C ARG A 669 -9.33 36.62 -16.75
N GLY A 670 -10.40 37.15 -17.34
CA GLY A 670 -10.49 37.43 -18.77
C GLY A 670 -11.35 36.41 -19.52
N ASN A 671 -11.52 36.63 -20.83
CA ASN A 671 -12.29 35.76 -21.73
C ASN A 671 -11.45 35.20 -22.89
N GLU A 672 -10.17 35.55 -23.02
CA GLU A 672 -9.28 35.03 -24.07
C GLU A 672 -8.85 33.58 -23.80
N PHE A 673 -8.82 33.19 -22.52
CA PHE A 673 -8.48 31.86 -22.06
C PHE A 673 -9.48 31.42 -20.99
N ILE A 674 -10.16 30.30 -21.23
CA ILE A 674 -11.16 29.74 -20.31
C ILE A 674 -10.71 28.36 -19.86
N LYS A 675 -10.59 28.20 -18.53
CA LYS A 675 -10.24 26.92 -17.92
C LYS A 675 -11.48 26.22 -17.35
N ILE A 676 -11.84 25.11 -17.96
CA ILE A 676 -12.89 24.20 -17.47
C ILE A 676 -12.24 23.19 -16.51
N GLY A 677 -12.83 22.95 -15.35
CA GLY A 677 -12.25 22.13 -14.30
C GLY A 677 -13.09 20.93 -13.88
N TYR A 678 -12.43 19.82 -13.59
CA TYR A 678 -13.01 18.66 -12.90
C TYR A 678 -12.03 18.11 -11.85
N PHE A 679 -12.54 17.60 -10.74
CA PHE A 679 -11.74 16.81 -9.80
C PHE A 679 -12.53 15.61 -9.30
N GLY A 680 -11.84 14.52 -8.98
CA GLY A 680 -12.44 13.28 -8.50
C GLY A 680 -11.40 12.18 -8.28
N THR A 681 -11.85 10.98 -7.91
CA THR A 681 -10.99 9.79 -7.83
C THR A 681 -10.96 9.03 -9.16
N LEU A 682 -10.07 8.05 -9.31
CA LEU A 682 -9.91 7.22 -10.53
C LEU A 682 -11.11 6.29 -10.86
N THR A 683 -12.24 6.46 -10.16
CA THR A 683 -13.46 5.67 -10.34
C THR A 683 -14.44 6.29 -11.35
N HIS A 684 -14.04 7.37 -12.01
CA HIS A 684 -14.91 8.24 -12.81
C HIS A 684 -14.58 8.24 -14.32
N ASP A 685 -13.84 7.25 -14.84
CA ASP A 685 -13.44 7.22 -16.27
C ASP A 685 -14.64 7.33 -17.21
N ALA A 686 -15.75 6.65 -16.91
CA ALA A 686 -16.99 6.72 -17.67
C ALA A 686 -17.67 8.10 -17.60
N ASP A 687 -17.54 8.81 -16.48
CA ASP A 687 -18.07 10.17 -16.31
C ASP A 687 -17.22 11.17 -17.13
N ILE A 688 -15.90 10.97 -17.20
CA ILE A 688 -15.02 11.81 -18.03
C ILE A 688 -15.30 11.60 -19.53
N GLU A 689 -15.48 10.36 -19.97
CA GLU A 689 -15.76 10.07 -21.38
C GLU A 689 -17.08 10.71 -21.86
N LEU A 690 -18.07 10.87 -20.98
CA LEU A 690 -19.36 11.52 -21.29
C LEU A 690 -19.19 12.93 -21.89
N ILE A 691 -18.16 13.66 -21.48
CA ILE A 691 -17.90 15.04 -21.91
C ILE A 691 -16.81 15.17 -22.96
N HIS A 692 -16.25 14.07 -23.46
CA HIS A 692 -15.14 14.08 -24.42
C HIS A 692 -15.48 14.89 -25.69
N ASN A 693 -16.56 14.50 -26.40
CA ASN A 693 -17.02 15.21 -27.60
C ASN A 693 -17.45 16.66 -27.30
N VAL A 694 -18.03 16.90 -26.12
CA VAL A 694 -18.44 18.25 -25.68
C VAL A 694 -17.22 19.17 -25.64
N ILE A 695 -16.14 18.75 -24.99
CA ILE A 695 -14.92 19.56 -24.85
C ILE A 695 -14.29 19.82 -26.22
N LEU A 696 -14.22 18.82 -27.11
CA LEU A 696 -13.69 19.00 -28.46
C LEU A 696 -14.53 19.99 -29.28
N ARG A 697 -15.85 19.88 -29.23
CA ARG A 697 -16.77 20.81 -29.91
C ARG A 697 -16.62 22.24 -29.39
N LEU A 698 -16.50 22.40 -28.07
CA LEU A 698 -16.27 23.72 -27.48
C LEU A 698 -14.94 24.32 -27.95
N LYS A 699 -13.85 23.54 -27.96
CA LYS A 699 -12.55 24.00 -28.49
C LYS A 699 -12.66 24.47 -29.95
N ASP A 700 -13.35 23.71 -30.81
CA ASP A 700 -13.57 24.12 -32.22
C ASP A 700 -14.42 25.40 -32.33
N ILE A 701 -15.55 25.48 -31.62
CA ILE A 701 -16.46 26.64 -31.67
C ILE A 701 -15.73 27.93 -31.21
N PHE A 702 -15.00 27.85 -30.11
CA PHE A 702 -14.43 29.02 -29.46
C PHE A 702 -13.05 29.41 -30.00
N SER A 703 -12.28 28.48 -30.58
CA SER A 703 -11.06 28.83 -31.32
C SER A 703 -11.35 29.79 -32.48
N LYS A 704 -12.50 29.63 -33.16
CA LYS A 704 -12.98 30.53 -34.23
C LYS A 704 -13.35 31.93 -33.72
N LYS A 705 -13.63 32.07 -32.41
CA LYS A 705 -13.88 33.35 -31.72
C LYS A 705 -12.61 33.93 -31.09
N GLY A 706 -11.44 33.29 -31.24
CA GLY A 706 -10.19 33.69 -30.60
C GLY A 706 -10.12 33.37 -29.10
N ILE A 707 -10.96 32.46 -28.60
CA ILE A 707 -10.99 32.03 -27.21
C ILE A 707 -10.37 30.64 -27.10
N THR A 708 -9.37 30.50 -26.24
CA THR A 708 -8.71 29.20 -25.99
C THR A 708 -9.37 28.50 -24.82
N ILE A 709 -9.78 27.23 -25.01
CA ILE A 709 -10.37 26.41 -23.96
C ILE A 709 -9.37 25.36 -23.50
N LEU A 710 -9.11 25.35 -22.19
CA LEU A 710 -8.35 24.28 -21.52
C LEU A 710 -9.29 23.52 -20.58
N PHE A 711 -9.33 22.19 -20.73
CA PHE A 711 -9.98 21.33 -19.75
C PHE A 711 -8.92 20.74 -18.81
N GLU A 712 -9.07 20.93 -17.50
CA GLU A 712 -8.12 20.52 -16.47
C GLU A 712 -8.78 19.53 -15.50
N ILE A 713 -8.12 18.39 -15.27
CA ILE A 713 -8.57 17.33 -14.36
C ILE A 713 -7.61 17.21 -13.17
N VAL A 714 -8.15 17.06 -11.97
CA VAL A 714 -7.41 16.78 -10.73
C VAL A 714 -7.82 15.41 -10.18
N GLY A 715 -6.87 14.48 -10.05
CA GLY A 715 -7.05 13.19 -9.35
C GLY A 715 -7.85 12.11 -10.10
N ALA A 716 -8.71 12.48 -11.04
CA ALA A 716 -9.61 11.54 -11.72
C ALA A 716 -9.00 10.85 -12.95
N SER A 717 -7.82 11.28 -13.37
CA SER A 717 -7.04 10.62 -14.42
C SER A 717 -5.56 10.71 -14.07
N LEU A 718 -4.81 9.67 -14.42
CA LEU A 718 -3.34 9.64 -14.38
C LEU A 718 -2.74 9.84 -15.79
N ASP A 719 -3.57 9.98 -16.81
CA ASP A 719 -3.12 10.16 -18.19
C ASP A 719 -2.68 11.60 -18.44
N GLU A 720 -1.39 11.84 -18.25
CA GLU A 720 -0.75 13.13 -18.51
C GLU A 720 -0.61 13.45 -20.01
N LYS A 721 -0.99 12.53 -20.91
CA LYS A 721 -0.78 12.64 -22.36
C LYS A 721 -2.08 12.80 -23.17
N SER A 722 -3.19 13.12 -22.53
CA SER A 722 -4.44 13.45 -23.24
C SER A 722 -4.29 14.69 -24.11
N ASP A 723 -4.81 14.62 -25.34
CA ASP A 723 -4.89 15.74 -26.28
C ASP A 723 -6.08 16.67 -26.00
N TRP A 724 -7.03 16.21 -25.19
CA TRP A 724 -8.28 16.93 -24.95
C TRP A 724 -8.42 17.47 -23.52
N PHE A 725 -7.64 16.98 -22.54
CA PHE A 725 -7.53 17.54 -21.19
C PHE A 725 -6.10 17.59 -20.65
N HIS A 726 -5.89 18.37 -19.58
CA HIS A 726 -4.63 18.46 -18.84
C HIS A 726 -4.82 17.92 -17.42
N VAL A 727 -3.93 17.02 -16.98
CA VAL A 727 -3.94 16.53 -15.59
C VAL A 727 -3.11 17.46 -14.71
N LYS A 728 -3.77 18.12 -13.74
CA LYS A 728 -3.08 18.87 -12.69
C LYS A 728 -2.66 17.90 -11.59
N LYS A 729 -1.34 17.69 -11.48
CA LYS A 729 -0.75 16.77 -10.49
C LYS A 729 -1.03 17.24 -9.07
N ILE A 730 -1.53 16.30 -8.28
CA ILE A 730 -1.63 16.42 -6.82
C ILE A 730 -0.23 16.15 -6.24
N PRO A 731 0.23 16.88 -5.20
CA PRO A 731 1.61 16.78 -4.72
C PRO A 731 2.00 15.41 -4.16
N TYR A 732 1.04 14.62 -3.68
CA TYR A 732 1.22 13.23 -3.29
C TYR A 732 -0.14 12.51 -3.27
N TYR A 733 -0.12 11.19 -3.43
CA TYR A 733 -1.30 10.33 -3.38
C TYR A 733 -0.97 9.06 -2.58
N PRO A 734 -1.85 8.57 -1.69
CA PRO A 734 -3.12 9.19 -1.28
C PRO A 734 -2.91 10.42 -0.40
N MET A 735 -3.92 11.29 -0.32
CA MET A 735 -3.91 12.51 0.48
C MET A 735 -5.21 12.62 1.27
N SER A 736 -5.12 12.93 2.57
CA SER A 736 -6.31 13.15 3.39
C SER A 736 -7.13 14.32 2.86
N MET A 737 -8.45 14.22 2.97
CA MET A 737 -9.36 15.24 2.41
C MET A 737 -9.13 16.63 2.94
N LYS A 738 -8.75 16.76 4.20
CA LYS A 738 -8.41 18.05 4.80
C LYS A 738 -7.27 18.72 4.03
N ILE A 739 -6.24 17.97 3.68
CA ILE A 739 -5.09 18.50 2.95
C ILE A 739 -5.43 18.69 1.48
N PHE A 740 -6.24 17.78 0.90
CA PHE A 740 -6.73 17.90 -0.45
C PHE A 740 -7.56 19.18 -0.64
N TYR A 741 -8.49 19.50 0.25
CA TYR A 741 -9.27 20.74 0.17
C TYR A 741 -8.44 22.01 0.34
N ASP A 742 -7.46 22.02 1.24
CA ASP A 742 -6.54 23.16 1.38
C ASP A 742 -5.71 23.35 0.10
N TRP A 743 -5.20 22.26 -0.47
CA TRP A 743 -4.47 22.29 -1.73
C TRP A 743 -5.37 22.69 -2.90
N LEU A 744 -6.54 22.09 -3.04
CA LEU A 744 -7.50 22.37 -4.12
C LEU A 744 -7.93 23.82 -4.05
N GLY A 745 -8.26 24.31 -2.85
CA GLY A 745 -8.53 25.73 -2.62
C GLY A 745 -7.40 26.61 -3.15
N LYS A 746 -6.14 26.31 -2.84
CA LYS A 746 -5.01 27.15 -3.29
C LYS A 746 -4.68 27.02 -4.78
N ASN A 747 -4.98 25.89 -5.40
CA ASN A 747 -4.47 25.54 -6.73
C ASN A 747 -5.56 25.45 -7.82
N ALA A 748 -6.84 25.38 -7.46
CA ALA A 748 -7.93 25.42 -8.44
C ALA A 748 -8.16 26.86 -8.92
N ASP A 749 -7.85 27.09 -10.19
CA ASP A 749 -7.99 28.38 -10.87
C ASP A 749 -8.92 28.27 -12.08
N TRP A 750 -10.00 27.52 -11.92
CA TRP A 750 -11.01 27.28 -12.95
C TRP A 750 -11.95 28.48 -13.13
N ASP A 751 -12.45 28.60 -14.35
CA ASP A 751 -13.47 29.57 -14.78
C ASP A 751 -14.88 28.97 -14.75
N ILE A 752 -14.96 27.66 -15.04
CA ILE A 752 -16.18 26.85 -15.10
C ILE A 752 -15.85 25.46 -14.56
N GLY A 753 -16.74 24.89 -13.76
CA GLY A 753 -16.67 23.52 -13.29
C GLY A 753 -17.64 22.65 -14.08
N ILE A 754 -17.29 21.38 -14.26
CA ILE A 754 -18.22 20.39 -14.80
C ILE A 754 -18.43 19.25 -13.81
N ILE A 755 -19.64 18.69 -13.82
CA ILE A 755 -20.02 17.57 -12.98
C ILE A 755 -20.70 16.50 -13.86
N PRO A 756 -19.92 15.80 -14.71
CA PRO A 756 -20.48 14.69 -15.45
C PRO A 756 -20.76 13.52 -14.51
N LEU A 757 -21.90 12.87 -14.70
CA LEU A 757 -22.30 11.70 -13.94
C LEU A 757 -23.20 10.80 -14.80
N VAL A 758 -22.72 9.61 -15.13
CA VAL A 758 -23.47 8.63 -15.93
C VAL A 758 -24.74 8.20 -15.18
N ASN A 759 -25.89 8.22 -15.86
CA ASN A 759 -27.16 7.81 -15.27
C ASN A 759 -27.27 6.27 -15.19
N ASN A 760 -26.96 5.71 -14.02
CA ASN A 760 -27.15 4.30 -13.69
C ASN A 760 -27.62 4.15 -12.23
N ASN A 761 -28.09 2.96 -11.83
CA ASN A 761 -28.68 2.74 -10.50
C ASN A 761 -27.74 3.07 -9.33
N PHE A 762 -26.45 2.76 -9.46
CA PHE A 762 -25.46 3.10 -8.44
C PHE A 762 -25.23 4.62 -8.35
N ASN A 763 -25.06 5.28 -9.50
CA ASN A 763 -24.81 6.72 -9.56
C ASN A 763 -26.03 7.57 -9.15
N LYS A 764 -27.26 7.04 -9.25
CA LYS A 764 -28.46 7.70 -8.72
C LYS A 764 -28.41 7.87 -7.20
N CYS A 765 -27.69 7.01 -6.49
CA CYS A 765 -27.52 7.10 -5.04
C CYS A 765 -26.40 8.08 -4.63
N LYS A 766 -25.56 8.54 -5.56
CA LYS A 766 -24.48 9.50 -5.24
C LYS A 766 -25.04 10.84 -4.82
N SER A 767 -24.23 11.58 -4.05
CA SER A 767 -24.59 12.87 -3.49
C SER A 767 -24.12 14.08 -4.33
N GLU A 768 -24.70 15.22 -4.01
CA GLU A 768 -24.47 16.54 -4.57
C GLU A 768 -23.15 17.22 -4.13
N LEU A 769 -22.22 16.46 -3.53
CA LEU A 769 -21.02 17.03 -2.90
C LEU A 769 -20.19 17.91 -3.84
N LYS A 770 -20.07 17.53 -5.12
CA LYS A 770 -19.35 18.33 -6.13
C LYS A 770 -19.96 19.71 -6.34
N TYR A 771 -21.29 19.84 -6.30
CA TYR A 771 -21.96 21.15 -6.37
C TYR A 771 -21.57 22.03 -5.18
N ILE A 772 -21.54 21.46 -3.96
CA ILE A 772 -21.11 22.17 -2.75
C ILE A 772 -19.65 22.63 -2.88
N GLU A 773 -18.77 21.74 -3.32
CA GLU A 773 -17.33 22.01 -3.43
C GLU A 773 -17.01 23.06 -4.49
N PHE A 774 -17.61 23.00 -5.68
CA PHE A 774 -17.43 24.02 -6.72
C PHE A 774 -18.01 25.38 -6.32
N SER A 775 -19.19 25.38 -5.67
CA SER A 775 -19.79 26.61 -5.12
C SER A 775 -18.86 27.26 -4.10
N ALA A 776 -18.24 26.47 -3.22
CA ALA A 776 -17.24 26.95 -2.27
C ALA A 776 -15.97 27.50 -2.95
N LEU A 777 -15.54 26.89 -4.06
CA LEU A 777 -14.42 27.37 -4.86
C LEU A 777 -14.72 28.66 -5.64
N GLY A 778 -15.98 29.11 -5.68
CA GLY A 778 -16.38 30.30 -6.44
C GLY A 778 -16.44 30.04 -7.95
N VAL A 779 -16.77 28.80 -8.34
CA VAL A 779 -16.75 28.33 -9.73
C VAL A 779 -18.17 27.93 -10.16
N PRO A 780 -18.74 28.52 -11.23
CA PRO A 780 -20.06 28.14 -11.73
C PRO A 780 -19.99 26.76 -12.40
N VAL A 781 -21.06 25.97 -12.29
CA VAL A 781 -21.06 24.57 -12.75
C VAL A 781 -22.08 24.26 -13.82
N VAL A 782 -21.73 23.30 -14.69
CA VAL A 782 -22.69 22.52 -15.50
C VAL A 782 -22.61 21.08 -15.04
N ALA A 783 -23.74 20.48 -14.68
CA ALA A 783 -23.84 19.11 -14.18
C ALA A 783 -24.72 18.24 -15.10
N SER A 784 -24.59 16.93 -14.97
CA SER A 784 -25.51 16.00 -15.65
C SER A 784 -26.93 16.16 -15.08
N ASP A 785 -27.92 16.11 -15.97
CA ASP A 785 -29.35 16.05 -15.60
C ASP A 785 -29.69 14.66 -15.04
N VAL A 786 -29.42 14.49 -13.74
CA VAL A 786 -29.73 13.30 -12.96
C VAL A 786 -30.34 13.74 -11.62
N ASN A 787 -31.21 12.90 -11.05
CA ASN A 787 -32.06 13.25 -9.90
C ASN A 787 -31.33 14.01 -8.78
N VAL A 788 -30.15 13.57 -8.36
CA VAL A 788 -29.38 14.23 -7.30
C VAL A 788 -29.05 15.70 -7.62
N TYR A 789 -28.69 16.02 -8.86
CA TYR A 789 -28.39 17.39 -9.26
C TYR A 789 -29.65 18.18 -9.60
N ASN A 790 -30.72 17.53 -10.02
CA ASN A 790 -32.03 18.18 -10.24
C ASN A 790 -32.61 18.71 -8.92
N GLU A 791 -32.34 18.04 -7.81
CA GLU A 791 -32.73 18.50 -6.47
C GLU A 791 -31.80 19.58 -5.91
N ALA A 792 -30.53 19.61 -6.32
CA ALA A 792 -29.51 20.50 -5.78
C ALA A 792 -29.30 21.79 -6.61
N ILE A 793 -29.57 21.76 -7.92
CA ILE A 793 -29.29 22.84 -8.85
C ILE A 793 -30.59 23.37 -9.45
N GLU A 794 -30.81 24.67 -9.33
CA GLU A 794 -31.85 25.39 -10.06
C GLU A 794 -31.25 25.83 -11.41
N ASP A 795 -31.69 25.20 -12.51
CA ASP A 795 -31.14 25.40 -13.86
C ASP A 795 -31.16 26.88 -14.28
N GLY A 796 -30.00 27.41 -14.63
CA GLY A 796 -29.78 28.82 -14.99
C GLY A 796 -29.70 29.80 -13.82
N VAL A 797 -29.91 29.34 -12.59
CA VAL A 797 -29.90 30.20 -11.39
C VAL A 797 -28.70 29.89 -10.49
N THR A 798 -28.55 28.64 -10.05
CA THR A 798 -27.42 28.20 -9.19
C THR A 798 -26.41 27.33 -9.92
N GLY A 799 -26.71 26.94 -11.16
CA GLY A 799 -25.87 26.16 -12.06
C GLY A 799 -26.65 25.80 -13.31
N PHE A 800 -26.10 24.95 -14.16
CA PHE A 800 -26.83 24.39 -15.29
C PHE A 800 -26.89 22.87 -15.24
N LEU A 801 -27.97 22.32 -15.78
CA LEU A 801 -28.18 20.89 -15.98
C LEU A 801 -28.16 20.59 -17.49
N ALA A 802 -27.54 19.47 -17.86
CA ALA A 802 -27.45 19.03 -19.24
C ALA A 802 -27.62 17.51 -19.35
N ASN A 803 -28.55 17.09 -20.19
CA ASN A 803 -28.91 15.68 -20.38
C ASN A 803 -28.25 15.05 -21.62
N ASN A 804 -27.83 15.87 -22.58
CA ASN A 804 -27.22 15.41 -23.83
C ASN A 804 -26.09 16.33 -24.29
N GLU A 805 -25.30 15.87 -25.26
CA GLU A 805 -24.11 16.56 -25.76
C GLU A 805 -24.42 18.00 -26.24
N ASP A 806 -25.55 18.22 -26.91
CA ASP A 806 -25.94 19.54 -27.43
C ASP A 806 -26.29 20.52 -26.30
N GLU A 807 -27.00 20.05 -25.27
CA GLU A 807 -27.26 20.84 -24.08
C GLU A 807 -25.97 21.18 -23.33
N TRP A 808 -25.07 20.21 -23.18
CA TRP A 808 -23.76 20.45 -22.56
C TRP A 808 -22.98 21.55 -23.30
N VAL A 809 -22.89 21.45 -24.63
CA VAL A 809 -22.23 22.46 -25.47
C VAL A 809 -22.93 23.81 -25.35
N HIS A 810 -24.27 23.84 -25.39
CA HIS A 810 -25.04 25.07 -25.28
C HIS A 810 -24.83 25.77 -23.93
N LYS A 811 -25.02 25.06 -22.82
CA LYS A 811 -24.92 25.62 -21.47
C LYS A 811 -23.50 26.04 -21.12
N LEU A 812 -22.50 25.25 -21.51
CA LEU A 812 -21.09 25.67 -21.37
C LEU A 812 -20.78 26.90 -22.23
N SER A 813 -21.34 27.00 -23.44
CA SER A 813 -21.17 28.19 -24.29
C SER A 813 -21.74 29.46 -23.62
N LEU A 814 -22.90 29.37 -22.96
CA LEU A 814 -23.47 30.50 -22.20
C LEU A 814 -22.50 31.01 -21.12
N LEU A 815 -21.87 30.09 -20.36
CA LEU A 815 -20.91 30.45 -19.32
C LEU A 815 -19.58 31.00 -19.88
N ILE A 816 -19.14 30.48 -21.03
CA ILE A 816 -17.92 30.96 -21.71
C ILE A 816 -18.13 32.39 -22.24
N ASP A 817 -19.29 32.67 -22.86
CA ASP A 817 -19.57 33.97 -23.47
C ASP A 817 -19.89 35.07 -22.43
N ASP A 818 -20.46 34.73 -21.26
CA ASP A 818 -20.94 35.73 -20.28
C ASP A 818 -20.34 35.60 -18.86
N PRO A 819 -19.33 36.43 -18.50
CA PRO A 819 -18.77 36.45 -17.15
C PRO A 819 -19.71 37.05 -16.09
N THR A 820 -20.72 37.84 -16.49
CA THR A 820 -21.73 38.37 -15.56
C THR A 820 -22.66 37.26 -15.12
N LEU A 821 -23.06 36.39 -16.05
CA LEU A 821 -23.82 35.18 -15.77
C LEU A 821 -23.04 34.24 -14.84
N ARG A 822 -21.74 34.01 -15.11
CA ARG A 822 -20.86 33.23 -14.21
C ARG A 822 -20.87 33.75 -12.78
N ASN A 823 -20.70 35.06 -12.60
CA ASN A 823 -20.74 35.69 -11.27
C ASN A 823 -22.11 35.55 -10.60
N GLY A 824 -23.19 35.76 -11.36
CA GLY A 824 -24.57 35.61 -10.85
C GLY A 824 -24.83 34.19 -10.33
N ILE A 825 -24.47 33.18 -11.10
CA ILE A 825 -24.59 31.77 -10.72
C ILE A 825 -23.79 31.46 -9.45
N VAL A 826 -22.54 31.91 -9.37
CA VAL A 826 -21.70 31.69 -8.18
C VAL A 826 -22.32 32.30 -6.93
N ASN A 827 -22.82 33.54 -7.00
CA ASN A 827 -23.43 34.20 -5.85
C ASN A 827 -24.68 33.46 -5.37
N ASN A 828 -25.55 33.05 -6.30
CA ASN A 828 -26.76 32.30 -5.96
C ASN A 828 -26.43 30.92 -5.37
N ALA A 829 -25.47 30.20 -5.97
CA ALA A 829 -25.04 28.89 -5.48
C ALA A 829 -24.40 28.99 -4.09
N GLN A 830 -23.61 30.03 -3.82
CA GLN A 830 -23.04 30.28 -2.50
C GLN A 830 -24.11 30.59 -1.44
N GLU A 831 -25.12 31.38 -1.79
CA GLU A 831 -26.26 31.63 -0.90
C GLU A 831 -27.03 30.35 -0.60
N ASP A 832 -27.29 29.53 -1.62
CA ASP A 832 -27.94 28.23 -1.45
C ASP A 832 -27.12 27.30 -0.54
N ILE A 833 -25.81 27.15 -0.78
CA ILE A 833 -25.03 26.22 0.05
C ILE A 833 -24.95 26.66 1.53
N LEU A 834 -24.91 27.97 1.79
CA LEU A 834 -24.94 28.51 3.15
C LEU A 834 -26.29 28.27 3.85
N LYS A 835 -27.39 28.32 3.09
CA LYS A 835 -28.75 28.13 3.60
C LYS A 835 -29.09 26.64 3.82
N SER A 836 -28.74 25.80 2.86
CA SER A 836 -29.26 24.43 2.74
C SER A 836 -28.31 23.35 3.32
N TYR A 837 -27.01 23.64 3.44
CA TYR A 837 -25.96 22.65 3.74
C TYR A 837 -25.25 22.93 5.07
N SER A 838 -26.03 23.08 6.13
CA SER A 838 -25.55 23.45 7.47
C SER A 838 -24.96 22.28 8.25
N LEU A 839 -23.66 22.37 8.58
CA LEU A 839 -23.00 21.45 9.54
C LEU A 839 -23.77 21.37 10.87
N ARG A 840 -24.30 22.50 11.36
CA ARG A 840 -25.03 22.54 12.64
C ARG A 840 -26.28 21.66 12.59
N SER A 841 -26.98 21.64 11.46
CA SER A 841 -28.14 20.78 11.27
C SER A 841 -27.73 19.31 11.32
N ARG A 842 -26.68 18.90 10.58
CA ARG A 842 -26.21 17.50 10.57
C ARG A 842 -25.70 17.03 11.93
N VAL A 843 -25.01 17.91 12.66
CA VAL A 843 -24.59 17.68 14.06
C VAL A 843 -25.81 17.43 14.96
N SER A 844 -26.89 18.20 14.80
CA SER A 844 -28.11 18.02 15.58
C SER A 844 -28.84 16.71 15.24
N GLN A 845 -28.77 16.23 14.00
CA GLN A 845 -29.34 14.94 13.61
C GLN A 845 -28.57 13.79 14.28
N TRP A 846 -27.24 13.83 14.23
CA TRP A 846 -26.39 12.86 14.94
C TRP A 846 -26.61 12.86 16.46
N ASP A 847 -26.75 14.04 17.07
CA ASP A 847 -27.11 14.18 18.49
C ASP A 847 -28.45 13.47 18.82
N GLY A 848 -29.45 13.66 17.97
CA GLY A 848 -30.75 13.01 18.11
C GLY A 848 -30.66 11.48 18.03
N ILE A 849 -29.89 10.95 17.08
CA ILE A 849 -29.65 9.50 16.94
C ILE A 849 -28.99 8.93 18.18
N PHE A 850 -27.89 9.54 18.65
CA PHE A 850 -27.16 9.00 19.80
C PHE A 850 -27.98 9.04 21.08
N LYS A 851 -28.76 10.10 21.33
CA LYS A 851 -29.65 10.18 22.49
C LYS A 851 -30.75 9.12 22.43
N LYS A 852 -31.40 8.97 21.27
CA LYS A 852 -32.43 7.95 21.04
C LYS A 852 -31.93 6.52 21.22
N LEU A 853 -30.69 6.23 20.84
CA LEU A 853 -30.09 4.90 20.99
C LEU A 853 -29.59 4.63 22.42
N LYS A 854 -29.28 5.69 23.19
CA LYS A 854 -28.81 5.56 24.57
C LYS A 854 -29.95 5.28 25.55
N ASP A 855 -31.12 5.85 25.29
CA ASP A 855 -32.39 5.63 26.00
C ASP A 855 -32.97 4.25 25.69
#